data_AF-A0AAU9WXE3-F1
#
_entry.id   AF-A0AAU9WXE3-F1
#
_cell.length_a   1.000
_cell.length_b   1.000
_cell.length_c   1.000
_cell.angle_alpha   90.00
_cell.angle_beta   90.00
_cell.angle_gamma   90.00
#
_symmetry.space_group_name_H-M   'P 1'
#
loop_
_entity.id
_entity.type
_entity.pdbx_description
1 polymer ?
#
loop_
_entity_poly.entity_id
_entity_poly.type
_entity_poly.pdbx_seq_one_letter_code
_entity_poly.pdbx_strand_id
1 'polypeptide(L)'
;MANGVKRIPVREGRIRGTLFLPPGDGPFSGESGSCNLWSLRKFTLSGSCNLWSLKKCTSAYLLQIAQEKSYDYIIIIYMKKYEIAPLRNREALTVLCSVVNHAGSGYSTKEVMLNISCTQSVNVIFTGVIDLLGGVVGLVEFKASLLASHGFATLAMAFLGYEDQPLCPSSINLDYFEEAANGLISHPKVLPHGIGMYAMSYGSWIALLIASYQLAPIKAVVAISPLVIAFLHPFQLKGGVSDMIPLDESKVVSSEKGSIWRFAQQTDINYMNPTTISKYSATTPVENINCPVILVYGTDDLNVPTDFTVKFIIDRLKENGKEHLCTNLRYPQAGHLIEPPYSPLCASSFSKSSKEWCGYPYLAWGGETVAHARAHEECWPKILHFLRKNLDPMITLCPKFSLVDKITKINVFRLKPLQKITLAARVVGDSGQVFDSHAHFVATKHGHVDVCREPSVGGSYRGVSAMGLLWSMKPSPGQRKGIRLMKSDVTKPYKVVLDCFDGHMDPQESRSLQPLSSNTFEKGYMADGVKRIPVREGSIRGTLFLPPGDGPFPAFQMCHDLLKVTTVLDIQFRFLPKITFWVDHRCVMLRVVIQKVLFFFSLLFCYFNRLAKINFLHRAPQTFVCKPQPHLSTLQGFYFYSLCNLRPQSIQEKKLLLKKGSIGLGLISQFLFNNPVLFYKRLLLNPSNILIVRSPLQMLDIHCTQPVNVIFTGVIDLLGGVVGLVEFKASFLASYGFATLALAYLGYEDRPLSPSTINLDYFEEAANWLISHPKVLPHGIGMHAICYGSWIALLMASYHIAPIKAVVAVSPLVIAFLHPFQLKGGVSDMIPLDESKVVSSEKGSIWRFAQPTDIDYMNPTTVSKYSAITPVENINCPVMLVSGTDDLNNPTDFTVKFIIDRLKENGKEHLCTNLRYPQAGHLIEPPYSPLCDFSFSKSTKEWCGYPYLAWGGATVAHARAQEDCWPKILHFLRTHLQQDTESEE
;
A
#
# COMPACT_ATOMS: atom_id res chain seq x y z
N MET A 1 17.43 21.00 -8.10
CA MET A 1 16.61 19.78 -7.92
C MET A 1 17.02 19.06 -6.64
N ALA A 2 16.05 18.59 -5.87
CA ALA A 2 16.28 17.61 -4.80
C ALA A 2 16.58 16.21 -5.37
N ASN A 3 17.24 15.37 -4.57
CA ASN A 3 17.53 13.98 -4.93
C ASN A 3 16.23 13.20 -5.20
N GLY A 4 16.13 12.61 -6.40
CA GLY A 4 15.00 11.78 -6.82
C GLY A 4 13.98 12.45 -7.76
N VAL A 5 14.06 13.76 -8.00
CA VAL A 5 13.27 14.44 -9.04
C VAL A 5 13.65 13.86 -10.41
N LYS A 6 12.66 13.44 -11.20
CA LYS A 6 12.87 12.94 -12.58
C LYS A 6 12.70 14.08 -13.57
N ARG A 7 13.70 14.26 -14.44
CA ARG A 7 13.67 15.20 -15.57
C ARG A 7 13.31 14.45 -16.86
N ILE A 8 12.22 14.82 -17.51
CA ILE A 8 11.68 14.15 -18.71
C ILE A 8 11.51 15.20 -19.81
N PRO A 9 12.34 15.19 -20.88
CA PRO A 9 12.13 16.05 -22.04
C PRO A 9 10.79 15.75 -22.71
N VAL A 10 10.01 16.78 -23.04
CA VAL A 10 8.73 16.67 -23.76
C VAL A 10 8.96 17.17 -25.18
N ARG A 11 8.75 16.28 -26.17
CA ARG A 11 8.95 16.52 -27.61
C ARG A 11 7.86 15.96 -28.51
N GLU A 12 6.85 15.30 -27.94
CA GLU A 12 5.70 14.81 -28.69
C GLU A 12 4.82 16.00 -29.13
N GLY A 13 4.32 15.96 -30.36
CA GLY A 13 3.56 17.06 -30.94
C GLY A 13 4.40 18.33 -31.17
N ARG A 14 3.75 19.49 -31.04
CA ARG A 14 4.41 20.79 -31.21
C ARG A 14 5.16 21.24 -29.94
N ILE A 15 4.79 20.70 -28.78
CA ILE A 15 5.25 21.13 -27.46
C ILE A 15 6.78 20.98 -27.33
N ARG A 16 7.46 22.04 -26.86
CA ARG A 16 8.88 22.03 -26.51
C ARG A 16 9.07 22.40 -25.04
N GLY A 17 9.45 21.43 -24.23
CA GLY A 17 9.62 21.64 -22.80
C GLY A 17 10.29 20.48 -22.06
N THR A 18 10.31 20.57 -20.74
CA THR A 18 10.80 19.51 -19.85
C THR A 18 9.86 19.37 -18.67
N LEU A 19 9.30 18.18 -18.51
CA LEU A 19 8.48 17.79 -17.36
C LEU A 19 9.38 17.31 -16.22
N PHE A 20 9.25 17.95 -15.07
CA PHE A 20 9.86 17.53 -13.82
C PHE A 20 8.80 16.83 -12.96
N LEU A 21 9.08 15.57 -12.58
CA LEU A 21 8.25 14.81 -11.64
C LEU A 21 8.98 14.72 -10.29
N PRO A 22 8.29 14.95 -9.15
CA PRO A 22 8.88 14.79 -7.82
C PRO A 22 9.38 13.36 -7.54
N PRO A 23 10.19 13.17 -6.48
CA PRO A 23 10.56 11.85 -5.99
C PRO A 23 9.32 11.01 -5.67
N GLY A 24 9.45 9.69 -5.80
CA GLY A 24 8.34 8.76 -5.55
C GLY A 24 7.98 8.62 -4.07
N ASP A 25 7.14 9.53 -3.57
CA ASP A 25 6.20 9.32 -2.44
C ASP A 25 5.23 10.54 -2.27
N GLY A 26 4.72 11.05 -3.39
CA GLY A 26 3.64 12.06 -3.42
C GLY A 26 3.99 13.43 -2.83
N PRO A 27 2.98 14.31 -2.64
CA PRO A 27 3.20 15.64 -2.07
C PRO A 27 3.50 15.66 -0.56
N PHE A 28 3.60 14.48 0.09
CA PHE A 28 3.46 14.35 1.56
C PHE A 28 4.56 13.53 2.26
N SER A 29 5.79 13.50 1.72
CA SER A 29 6.97 13.39 2.57
C SER A 29 7.28 14.79 3.13
N GLY A 30 6.77 15.05 4.33
CA GLY A 30 6.54 16.41 4.80
C GLY A 30 7.76 17.21 5.23
N GLU A 31 7.47 18.45 5.62
CA GLU A 31 8.23 19.20 6.62
C GLU A 31 8.25 18.40 7.94
N SER A 32 9.10 17.38 8.02
CA SER A 32 9.64 16.95 9.30
C SER A 32 10.55 18.08 9.79
N GLY A 33 10.18 18.67 10.92
CA GLY A 33 10.64 20.02 11.28
C GLY A 33 12.15 20.17 11.30
N SER A 34 12.61 21.29 10.74
CA SER A 34 13.91 21.90 11.03
C SER A 34 13.98 22.27 12.52
N CYS A 35 14.25 21.28 13.37
CA CYS A 35 14.60 21.55 14.77
C CYS A 35 15.88 22.40 14.79
N ASN A 36 15.76 23.58 15.39
CA ASN A 36 16.81 24.59 15.48
C ASN A 36 18.17 24.01 15.86
N LEU A 37 19.11 24.03 14.91
CA LEU A 37 20.49 23.62 15.13
C LEU A 37 21.31 24.80 15.67
N TRP A 38 20.95 25.25 16.88
CA TRP A 38 21.76 26.17 17.69
C TRP A 38 22.24 25.45 18.95
N SER A 39 23.52 25.65 19.28
CA SER A 39 24.24 25.08 20.44
C SER A 39 24.61 23.58 20.40
N LEU A 40 25.51 23.21 19.48
CA LEU A 40 26.54 22.20 19.78
C LEU A 40 27.92 22.82 19.58
N ARG A 41 28.67 22.96 20.70
CA ARG A 41 30.00 23.57 20.70
C ARG A 41 30.95 22.80 19.79
N LYS A 42 31.77 23.52 19.02
CA LYS A 42 32.93 22.97 18.32
C LYS A 42 33.80 22.17 19.30
N PHE A 43 33.86 20.86 19.14
CA PHE A 43 35.06 20.09 19.48
C PHE A 43 35.90 19.96 18.21
N THR A 44 36.81 20.91 18.02
CA THR A 44 37.87 20.80 17.01
C THR A 44 38.89 19.78 17.50
N LEU A 45 38.79 18.53 17.02
CA LEU A 45 39.93 17.60 17.05
C LEU A 45 40.88 17.97 15.90
N SER A 46 41.81 18.87 16.20
CA SER A 46 43.00 19.09 15.39
C SER A 46 43.90 17.85 15.47
N GLY A 47 43.92 17.03 14.42
CA GLY A 47 44.80 15.87 14.35
C GLY A 47 44.56 15.04 13.10
N SER A 48 45.51 15.06 12.17
CA SER A 48 45.51 14.22 10.98
C SER A 48 45.55 12.73 11.37
N CYS A 49 44.46 12.01 11.14
CA CYS A 49 44.37 10.56 11.37
C CYS A 49 44.03 9.82 10.08
N ASN A 50 44.90 8.88 9.69
CA ASN A 50 44.77 8.08 8.47
C ASN A 50 43.66 7.03 8.54
N LEU A 51 43.10 6.71 7.37
CA LEU A 51 41.97 5.79 7.14
C LEU A 51 42.11 4.37 7.77
N TRP A 52 43.32 3.99 8.19
CA TRP A 52 43.62 2.69 8.78
C TRP A 52 43.19 2.52 10.24
N SER A 53 43.09 3.61 11.02
CA SER A 53 42.67 3.52 12.44
C SER A 53 41.18 3.23 12.59
N LEU A 54 40.34 3.71 11.66
CA LEU A 54 38.89 3.51 11.70
C LEU A 54 38.50 2.02 11.58
N LYS A 55 39.16 1.26 10.68
CA LYS A 55 38.88 -0.17 10.47
C LYS A 55 39.09 -1.03 11.72
N LYS A 56 40.14 -0.77 12.51
CA LYS A 56 40.42 -1.55 13.73
C LYS A 56 39.36 -1.34 14.82
N CYS A 57 38.81 -0.13 14.95
CA CYS A 57 37.78 0.15 15.95
C CYS A 57 36.45 -0.56 15.63
N THR A 58 36.04 -0.63 14.36
CA THR A 58 34.77 -1.30 13.99
C THR A 58 34.83 -2.82 14.17
N SER A 59 35.96 -3.45 13.81
CA SER A 59 36.14 -4.90 13.96
C SER A 59 36.19 -5.35 15.42
N ALA A 60 36.82 -4.57 16.30
CA ALA A 60 36.89 -4.89 17.73
C ALA A 60 35.51 -4.83 18.42
N TYR A 61 34.68 -3.85 18.06
CA TYR A 61 33.37 -3.65 18.68
C TYR A 61 32.35 -4.73 18.29
N LEU A 62 32.45 -5.28 17.08
CA LEU A 62 31.58 -6.38 16.61
C LEU A 62 31.96 -7.74 17.22
N LEU A 63 33.25 -8.00 17.45
CA LEU A 63 33.70 -9.26 18.03
C LEU A 63 33.25 -9.42 19.50
N GLN A 64 33.21 -8.33 20.26
CA GLN A 64 32.87 -8.34 21.68
C GLN A 64 31.38 -8.58 21.95
N ILE A 65 30.50 -8.23 21.00
CA ILE A 65 29.05 -8.51 21.09
C ILE A 65 28.75 -10.00 20.81
N ALA A 66 29.58 -10.68 20.02
CA ALA A 66 29.36 -12.08 19.65
C ALA A 66 29.83 -13.10 20.70
N GLN A 67 30.60 -12.69 21.73
CA GLN A 67 31.15 -13.61 22.74
C GLN A 67 30.35 -13.67 24.05
N GLU A 68 29.39 -12.77 24.28
CA GLU A 68 28.59 -12.75 25.51
C GLU A 68 27.11 -13.09 25.28
N LYS A 69 26.81 -14.40 25.45
CA LYS A 69 25.50 -15.07 25.57
C LYS A 69 24.80 -15.51 24.27
N SER A 70 24.44 -16.80 24.26
CA SER A 70 23.80 -17.50 23.15
C SER A 70 22.29 -17.23 23.06
N TYR A 71 21.86 -16.37 22.14
CA TYR A 71 20.50 -16.32 21.59
C TYR A 71 20.53 -15.79 20.15
N ASP A 72 19.62 -16.27 19.31
CA ASP A 72 19.53 -15.86 17.91
C ASP A 72 19.18 -14.38 17.75
N TYR A 73 20.03 -13.62 17.06
CA TYR A 73 19.78 -12.22 16.72
C TYR A 73 19.93 -11.95 15.22
N ILE A 74 18.85 -11.45 14.63
CA ILE A 74 18.85 -10.81 13.32
C ILE A 74 19.68 -9.52 13.42
N ILE A 75 20.79 -9.45 12.68
CA ILE A 75 21.61 -8.24 12.60
C ILE A 75 20.89 -7.19 11.71
N ILE A 76 20.11 -6.31 12.33
CA ILE A 76 19.55 -5.14 11.65
C ILE A 76 20.65 -4.08 11.50
N ILE A 77 21.30 -4.04 10.34
CA ILE A 77 22.25 -2.98 9.99
C ILE A 77 21.49 -1.68 9.73
N TYR A 78 21.45 -0.79 10.72
CA TYR A 78 20.93 0.57 10.56
C TYR A 78 21.90 1.43 9.72
N MET A 79 21.80 1.33 8.41
CA MET A 79 22.41 2.28 7.46
C MET A 79 21.74 3.65 7.58
N LYS A 80 22.15 4.44 8.60
CA LYS A 80 21.79 5.85 8.68
C LYS A 80 22.43 6.57 7.50
N LYS A 81 21.60 7.14 6.62
CA LYS A 81 21.96 7.75 5.33
C LYS A 81 22.95 8.92 5.50
N TYR A 82 24.25 8.61 5.60
CA TYR A 82 25.32 9.53 5.29
C TYR A 82 25.56 9.51 3.78
N GLU A 83 25.60 10.70 3.17
CA GLU A 83 25.87 10.85 1.75
C GLU A 83 27.33 10.53 1.45
N ILE A 84 27.58 9.30 1.00
CA ILE A 84 28.84 8.96 0.34
C ILE A 84 28.69 9.41 -1.12
N ALA A 85 29.47 10.42 -1.50
CA ALA A 85 29.61 10.87 -2.88
C ALA A 85 29.95 9.69 -3.82
N PRO A 86 29.62 9.74 -5.13
CA PRO A 86 29.67 8.57 -6.01
C PRO A 86 31.10 8.04 -6.23
N LEU A 87 31.55 7.15 -5.34
CA LEU A 87 32.73 6.33 -5.53
C LEU A 87 32.50 5.41 -6.72
N ARG A 88 33.33 5.58 -7.76
CA ARG A 88 33.28 4.79 -8.99
C ARG A 88 33.31 3.28 -8.67
N ASN A 89 32.47 2.52 -9.38
CA ASN A 89 32.32 1.07 -9.28
C ASN A 89 33.65 0.31 -9.11
N ARG A 90 33.94 -0.16 -7.89
CA ARG A 90 34.61 -1.44 -7.56
C ARG A 90 34.80 -1.66 -6.04
N GLU A 91 35.08 -0.61 -5.27
CA GLU A 91 35.50 -0.77 -3.86
C GLU A 91 34.35 -1.11 -2.89
N ALA A 92 33.17 -0.50 -3.05
CA ALA A 92 32.00 -0.80 -2.22
C ALA A 92 31.52 -2.26 -2.35
N LEU A 93 31.63 -2.83 -3.55
CA LEU A 93 31.39 -4.25 -3.83
C LEU A 93 32.37 -5.16 -3.07
N THR A 94 33.62 -4.73 -2.90
CA THR A 94 34.66 -5.54 -2.21
C THR A 94 34.34 -5.69 -0.72
N VAL A 95 33.78 -4.64 -0.09
CA VAL A 95 33.38 -4.68 1.33
C VAL A 95 32.19 -5.62 1.54
N LEU A 96 31.14 -5.51 0.71
CA LEU A 96 29.96 -6.39 0.77
C LEU A 96 30.32 -7.86 0.51
N CYS A 97 31.15 -8.15 -0.51
CA CYS A 97 31.62 -9.52 -0.77
C CYS A 97 32.47 -10.09 0.39
N SER A 98 33.22 -9.26 1.13
CA SER A 98 34.00 -9.74 2.28
C SER A 98 33.14 -10.19 3.47
N VAL A 99 31.99 -9.53 3.69
CA VAL A 99 31.05 -9.87 4.77
C VAL A 99 30.28 -11.15 4.43
N VAL A 100 29.82 -11.28 3.18
CA VAL A 100 29.11 -12.49 2.72
C VAL A 100 30.05 -13.71 2.69
N ASN A 101 31.30 -13.56 2.24
CA ASN A 101 32.27 -14.68 2.24
C ASN A 101 32.79 -15.11 3.62
N HIS A 102 32.45 -14.41 4.70
CA HIS A 102 32.76 -14.84 6.08
C HIS A 102 31.56 -15.44 6.82
N ALA A 103 30.34 -15.23 6.32
CA ALA A 103 29.15 -15.96 6.78
C ALA A 103 29.01 -17.24 5.93
N GLY A 104 29.52 -18.37 6.44
CA GLY A 104 29.63 -19.61 5.69
C GLY A 104 28.30 -20.30 5.37
N SER A 105 27.53 -19.79 4.41
CA SER A 105 26.39 -20.48 3.78
C SER A 105 26.48 -20.41 2.25
N GLY A 106 26.20 -21.54 1.60
CA GLY A 106 26.60 -21.83 0.22
C GLY A 106 25.75 -21.21 -0.90
N TYR A 107 25.59 -19.89 -0.92
CA TYR A 107 24.86 -19.19 -1.99
C TYR A 107 25.79 -18.67 -3.09
N SER A 108 25.44 -18.93 -4.35
CA SER A 108 26.23 -18.41 -5.49
C SER A 108 25.90 -16.93 -5.72
N THR A 109 26.92 -16.10 -5.96
CA THR A 109 26.78 -14.64 -6.14
C THR A 109 25.95 -14.20 -7.35
N LYS A 110 25.40 -15.12 -8.15
CA LYS A 110 24.49 -14.80 -9.27
C LYS A 110 23.02 -14.63 -8.84
N GLU A 111 22.56 -15.30 -7.79
CA GLU A 111 21.13 -15.29 -7.42
C GLU A 111 20.70 -14.00 -6.73
N VAL A 112 21.62 -13.33 -6.03
CA VAL A 112 21.35 -12.07 -5.31
C VAL A 112 21.11 -10.87 -6.26
N MET A 113 21.43 -10.98 -7.55
CA MET A 113 21.20 -9.90 -8.54
C MET A 113 19.85 -9.96 -9.26
N LEU A 114 18.96 -10.89 -8.91
CA LEU A 114 17.59 -10.98 -9.45
C LEU A 114 16.56 -11.04 -8.31
N ASN A 115 16.29 -9.89 -7.65
CA ASN A 115 14.99 -9.56 -7.04
C ASN A 115 14.93 -8.16 -6.37
N ILE A 116 15.40 -7.11 -7.05
CA ILE A 116 15.14 -5.70 -6.64
C ILE A 116 14.52 -4.91 -7.80
N SER A 117 13.43 -5.45 -8.36
CA SER A 117 12.62 -4.75 -9.38
C SER A 117 11.14 -5.17 -9.35
N CYS A 118 10.56 -5.27 -8.15
CA CYS A 118 9.11 -5.41 -7.97
C CYS A 118 8.56 -4.45 -6.91
N THR A 119 8.91 -3.16 -7.02
CA THR A 119 7.99 -2.13 -6.53
C THR A 119 6.79 -2.14 -7.45
N GLN A 120 5.65 -2.69 -7.01
CA GLN A 120 4.36 -2.21 -7.54
C GLN A 120 4.37 -0.70 -7.32
N SER A 121 4.54 0.05 -8.41
CA SER A 121 4.57 1.50 -8.31
C SER A 121 3.19 1.95 -7.90
N VAL A 122 3.04 2.35 -6.63
CA VAL A 122 1.94 3.20 -6.22
C VAL A 122 1.88 4.32 -7.26
N ASN A 123 0.78 4.40 -8.00
CA ASN A 123 0.60 5.45 -9.00
C ASN A 123 0.39 6.76 -8.26
N VAL A 124 1.51 7.34 -7.86
CA VAL A 124 1.60 8.65 -7.25
C VAL A 124 1.23 9.67 -8.32
N ILE A 125 0.10 10.33 -8.08
CA ILE A 125 -0.40 11.42 -8.90
C ILE A 125 -0.08 12.72 -8.18
N PHE A 126 0.52 13.66 -8.90
CA PHE A 126 0.98 14.95 -8.39
C PHE A 126 0.10 16.10 -8.88
N THR A 127 0.13 17.20 -8.15
CA THR A 127 -0.48 18.47 -8.56
C THR A 127 0.33 19.09 -9.71
N GLY A 128 -0.33 19.39 -10.84
CA GLY A 128 0.35 19.89 -12.05
C GLY A 128 0.52 21.41 -12.08
N VAL A 129 1.68 21.87 -12.58
CA VAL A 129 2.00 23.30 -12.81
C VAL A 129 2.73 23.46 -14.15
N ILE A 130 2.43 24.52 -14.90
CA ILE A 130 3.28 24.97 -16.03
C ILE A 130 4.14 26.16 -15.58
N ASP A 131 5.42 26.15 -15.90
CA ASP A 131 6.38 27.25 -15.68
C ASP A 131 6.64 27.97 -17.02
N LEU A 132 6.21 29.23 -17.11
CA LEU A 132 6.44 30.13 -18.24
C LEU A 132 7.41 31.24 -17.83
N LEU A 133 8.57 31.33 -18.49
CA LEU A 133 9.48 32.47 -18.34
C LEU A 133 9.01 33.66 -19.20
N GLY A 134 9.66 34.82 -19.03
CA GLY A 134 9.46 36.00 -19.86
C GLY A 134 9.99 35.85 -21.29
N GLY A 135 10.30 36.98 -21.94
CA GLY A 135 10.82 37.05 -23.33
C GLY A 135 12.26 36.53 -23.51
N VAL A 136 12.64 35.49 -22.77
CA VAL A 136 13.96 34.86 -22.79
C VAL A 136 13.98 33.76 -23.85
N VAL A 137 15.10 33.70 -24.58
CA VAL A 137 15.34 32.70 -25.63
C VAL A 137 15.75 31.37 -25.01
N GLY A 138 15.17 30.27 -25.46
CA GLY A 138 15.53 28.91 -25.04
C GLY A 138 14.60 28.30 -24.00
N LEU A 139 14.99 27.12 -23.48
CA LEU A 139 14.31 26.44 -22.40
C LEU A 139 15.04 26.65 -21.08
N VAL A 140 14.33 27.22 -20.09
CA VAL A 140 14.88 27.52 -18.77
C VAL A 140 14.14 26.71 -17.71
N GLU A 141 14.88 25.93 -16.93
CA GLU A 141 14.31 24.82 -16.16
C GLU A 141 14.38 24.99 -14.64
N PHE A 142 15.18 25.93 -14.13
CA PHE A 142 15.55 25.93 -12.71
C PHE A 142 14.35 26.08 -11.77
N LYS A 143 13.39 26.96 -12.11
CA LYS A 143 12.14 27.19 -11.37
C LYS A 143 11.24 25.95 -11.36
N ALA A 144 10.89 25.38 -12.52
CA ALA A 144 10.16 24.11 -12.60
C ALA A 144 10.85 22.98 -11.80
N SER A 145 12.18 22.88 -11.88
CA SER A 145 12.96 21.88 -11.15
C SER A 145 12.89 22.06 -9.62
N LEU A 146 12.70 23.29 -9.15
CA LEU A 146 12.54 23.63 -7.74
C LEU A 146 11.09 23.42 -7.28
N LEU A 147 10.08 23.79 -8.08
CA LEU A 147 8.68 23.47 -7.83
C LEU A 147 8.46 21.94 -7.72
N ALA A 148 9.12 21.15 -8.58
CA ALA A 148 9.11 19.70 -8.47
C ALA A 148 9.85 19.15 -7.24
N SER A 149 10.81 19.91 -6.70
CA SER A 149 11.42 19.60 -5.41
C SER A 149 10.47 19.89 -4.21
N HIS A 150 9.37 20.62 -4.43
CA HIS A 150 8.30 20.89 -3.45
C HIS A 150 7.01 20.08 -3.68
N GLY A 151 7.02 19.08 -4.57
CA GLY A 151 5.92 18.12 -4.75
C GLY A 151 4.98 18.37 -5.93
N PHE A 152 5.24 19.35 -6.78
CA PHE A 152 4.46 19.60 -8.00
C PHE A 152 5.03 18.83 -9.21
N ALA A 153 4.18 18.28 -10.07
CA ALA A 153 4.62 17.90 -11.41
C ALA A 153 4.69 19.18 -12.26
N THR A 154 5.89 19.60 -12.68
CA THR A 154 6.08 20.91 -13.31
C THR A 154 6.64 20.82 -14.71
N LEU A 155 5.93 21.36 -15.69
CA LEU A 155 6.37 21.47 -17.08
C LEU A 155 7.01 22.84 -17.31
N ALA A 156 8.34 22.89 -17.46
CA ALA A 156 9.01 24.06 -18.03
C ALA A 156 8.75 24.08 -19.54
N MET A 157 8.28 25.21 -20.08
CA MET A 157 8.05 25.36 -21.52
C MET A 157 8.98 26.42 -22.13
N ALA A 158 9.43 26.14 -23.35
CA ALA A 158 10.01 27.14 -24.23
C ALA A 158 8.96 27.54 -25.28
N PHE A 159 8.97 28.80 -25.69
CA PHE A 159 8.11 29.33 -26.75
C PHE A 159 8.82 30.39 -27.61
N LEU A 160 10.13 30.57 -27.43
CA LEU A 160 10.98 31.50 -28.18
C LEU A 160 12.36 30.89 -28.43
N GLY A 161 12.75 30.79 -29.71
CA GLY A 161 14.09 30.43 -30.16
C GLY A 161 14.68 29.16 -29.53
N TYR A 162 13.89 28.10 -29.43
CA TYR A 162 14.30 26.80 -28.89
C TYR A 162 13.86 25.67 -29.83
N GLU A 163 14.83 24.91 -30.34
CA GLU A 163 14.63 23.88 -31.36
C GLU A 163 13.93 24.43 -32.60
N ASP A 164 12.65 24.11 -32.82
CA ASP A 164 11.83 24.60 -33.94
C ASP A 164 11.03 25.87 -33.62
N GLN A 165 11.05 26.35 -32.38
CA GLN A 165 10.33 27.57 -32.00
C GLN A 165 11.00 28.82 -32.56
N PRO A 166 10.24 29.73 -33.21
CA PRO A 166 10.80 30.94 -33.80
C PRO A 166 11.41 31.86 -32.74
N LEU A 167 12.47 32.57 -33.12
CA LEU A 167 13.14 33.55 -32.26
C LEU A 167 12.41 34.91 -32.24
N CYS A 168 11.74 35.26 -33.35
CA CYS A 168 10.85 36.40 -33.48
C CYS A 168 9.56 35.92 -34.17
N PRO A 169 8.54 35.45 -33.42
CA PRO A 169 7.26 35.06 -33.99
C PRO A 169 6.48 36.27 -34.52
N SER A 170 5.73 36.10 -35.60
CA SER A 170 4.78 37.13 -36.08
C SER A 170 3.57 37.30 -35.15
N SER A 171 3.20 36.24 -34.42
CA SER A 171 2.15 36.24 -33.40
C SER A 171 2.39 35.13 -32.38
N ILE A 172 1.92 35.32 -31.14
CA ILE A 172 1.95 34.28 -30.10
C ILE A 172 0.68 33.42 -30.23
N ASN A 173 0.83 32.21 -30.76
CA ASN A 173 -0.30 31.29 -30.90
C ASN A 173 -0.66 30.65 -29.54
N LEU A 174 -1.86 30.95 -29.03
CA LEU A 174 -2.35 30.45 -27.74
C LEU A 174 -2.70 28.95 -27.76
N ASP A 175 -3.04 28.39 -28.92
CA ASP A 175 -3.36 26.97 -29.09
C ASP A 175 -2.16 26.07 -28.69
N TYR A 176 -0.92 26.57 -28.80
CA TYR A 176 0.31 25.88 -28.34
C TYR A 176 0.31 25.65 -26.82
N PHE A 177 -0.14 26.63 -26.05
CA PHE A 177 -0.18 26.56 -24.59
C PHE A 177 -1.42 25.81 -24.10
N GLU A 178 -2.54 25.87 -24.84
CA GLU A 178 -3.70 25.00 -24.65
C GLU A 178 -3.33 23.52 -24.83
N GLU A 179 -2.60 23.18 -25.92
CA GLU A 179 -2.08 21.83 -26.18
C GLU A 179 -1.20 21.33 -25.02
N ALA A 180 -0.29 22.17 -24.52
CA ALA A 180 0.59 21.83 -23.39
C ALA A 180 -0.15 21.69 -22.05
N ALA A 181 -1.14 22.54 -21.77
CA ALA A 181 -1.96 22.46 -20.58
C ALA A 181 -2.80 21.18 -20.56
N ASN A 182 -3.48 20.87 -21.67
CA ASN A 182 -4.29 19.66 -21.81
C ASN A 182 -3.43 18.39 -21.83
N GLY A 183 -2.23 18.44 -22.43
CA GLY A 183 -1.24 17.36 -22.36
C GLY A 183 -0.75 17.09 -20.93
N LEU A 184 -0.47 18.14 -20.15
CA LEU A 184 -0.07 17.99 -18.75
C LEU A 184 -1.21 17.44 -17.88
N ILE A 185 -2.45 17.91 -18.07
CA ILE A 185 -3.66 17.41 -17.40
C ILE A 185 -3.90 15.92 -17.69
N SER A 186 -3.61 15.48 -18.91
CA SER A 186 -3.80 14.09 -19.37
C SER A 186 -2.68 13.14 -18.94
N HIS A 187 -1.57 13.65 -18.40
CA HIS A 187 -0.42 12.83 -18.02
C HIS A 187 -0.76 11.95 -16.79
N PRO A 188 -0.48 10.63 -16.80
CA PRO A 188 -0.97 9.68 -15.80
C PRO A 188 -0.43 9.89 -14.36
N LYS A 189 0.53 10.81 -14.18
CA LYS A 189 1.06 11.24 -12.87
C LYS A 189 0.68 12.67 -12.51
N VAL A 190 -0.28 13.26 -13.19
CA VAL A 190 -0.83 14.59 -12.90
C VAL A 190 -2.30 14.46 -12.55
N LEU A 191 -2.78 15.26 -11.59
CA LEU A 191 -4.19 15.26 -11.21
C LEU A 191 -5.04 15.88 -12.34
N PRO A 192 -6.09 15.19 -12.83
CA PRO A 192 -6.83 15.61 -14.02
C PRO A 192 -7.87 16.70 -13.77
N HIS A 193 -8.02 17.19 -12.53
CA HIS A 193 -9.02 18.22 -12.16
C HIS A 193 -8.57 19.64 -12.52
N GLY A 194 -7.33 19.82 -12.98
CA GLY A 194 -6.78 21.08 -13.47
C GLY A 194 -5.37 21.37 -12.95
N ILE A 195 -4.74 22.41 -13.49
CA ILE A 195 -3.33 22.76 -13.22
C ILE A 195 -3.16 24.23 -12.80
N GLY A 196 -2.00 24.53 -12.21
CA GLY A 196 -1.56 25.91 -11.99
C GLY A 196 -0.66 26.44 -13.10
N MET A 197 -0.51 27.76 -13.16
CA MET A 197 0.50 28.43 -13.96
C MET A 197 1.41 29.26 -13.06
N TYR A 198 2.72 29.03 -13.16
CA TYR A 198 3.77 29.88 -12.61
C TYR A 198 4.38 30.66 -13.76
N ALA A 199 4.24 31.99 -13.77
CA ALA A 199 4.56 32.77 -14.95
C ALA A 199 5.17 34.14 -14.62
N MET A 200 6.15 34.55 -15.41
CA MET A 200 6.92 35.79 -15.21
C MET A 200 6.95 36.64 -16.47
N SER A 201 6.84 37.96 -16.33
CA SER A 201 7.04 38.94 -17.41
C SER A 201 6.15 38.59 -18.61
N TYR A 202 6.72 38.45 -19.81
CA TYR A 202 5.99 38.05 -21.02
C TYR A 202 5.19 36.73 -20.88
N GLY A 203 5.72 35.75 -20.13
CA GLY A 203 5.00 34.51 -19.83
C GLY A 203 3.79 34.72 -18.92
N SER A 204 3.81 35.73 -18.05
CA SER A 204 2.67 36.07 -17.19
C SER A 204 1.49 36.62 -17.97
N TRP A 205 1.74 37.37 -19.04
CA TRP A 205 0.71 37.82 -19.99
C TRP A 205 0.05 36.64 -20.68
N ILE A 206 0.85 35.68 -21.16
CA ILE A 206 0.35 34.43 -21.75
C ILE A 206 -0.50 33.63 -20.74
N ALA A 207 -0.05 33.51 -19.49
CA ALA A 207 -0.81 32.82 -18.43
C ALA A 207 -2.14 33.53 -18.10
N LEU A 208 -2.15 34.87 -18.07
CA LEU A 208 -3.37 35.66 -17.89
C LEU A 208 -4.31 35.50 -19.09
N LEU A 209 -3.82 35.51 -20.34
CA LEU A 209 -4.62 35.24 -21.54
C LEU A 209 -5.28 33.85 -21.50
N ILE A 210 -4.52 32.80 -21.18
CA ILE A 210 -5.05 31.42 -21.06
C ILE A 210 -6.15 31.34 -20.00
N ALA A 211 -5.96 32.00 -18.85
CA ALA A 211 -6.96 32.07 -17.78
C ALA A 211 -8.18 32.95 -18.14
N SER A 212 -7.99 34.00 -18.94
CA SER A 212 -9.01 34.94 -19.43
C SER A 212 -9.86 34.41 -20.58
N TYR A 213 -9.33 33.51 -21.42
CA TYR A 213 -10.07 32.82 -22.48
C TYR A 213 -10.49 31.39 -22.11
N GLN A 214 -10.17 30.94 -20.89
CA GLN A 214 -10.49 29.61 -20.34
C GLN A 214 -10.08 28.44 -21.27
N LEU A 215 -8.92 28.56 -21.92
CA LEU A 215 -8.44 27.57 -22.91
C LEU A 215 -8.15 26.20 -22.29
N ALA A 216 -7.81 26.17 -21.00
CA ALA A 216 -7.62 24.94 -20.25
C ALA A 216 -8.19 25.07 -18.82
N PRO A 217 -8.42 23.95 -18.10
CA PRO A 217 -8.77 23.92 -16.68
C PRO A 217 -7.69 24.51 -15.72
N ILE A 218 -7.41 25.81 -15.81
CA ILE A 218 -6.49 26.51 -14.92
C ILE A 218 -7.17 26.75 -13.56
N LYS A 219 -6.50 26.37 -12.48
CA LYS A 219 -6.99 26.44 -11.09
C LYS A 219 -6.28 27.50 -10.24
N ALA A 220 -5.12 28.00 -10.67
CA ALA A 220 -4.42 29.10 -10.03
C ALA A 220 -3.40 29.74 -10.99
N VAL A 221 -3.22 31.06 -10.93
CA VAL A 221 -2.16 31.77 -11.67
C VAL A 221 -1.26 32.54 -10.71
N VAL A 222 0.05 32.36 -10.87
CA VAL A 222 1.11 33.17 -10.24
C VAL A 222 1.70 34.05 -11.35
N ALA A 223 1.50 35.35 -11.26
CA ALA A 223 1.94 36.32 -12.27
C ALA A 223 2.98 37.28 -11.66
N ILE A 224 4.23 37.13 -12.09
CA ILE A 224 5.40 37.89 -11.59
C ILE A 224 5.78 38.98 -12.59
N SER A 225 5.91 40.23 -12.14
CA SER A 225 5.99 41.45 -12.98
C SER A 225 5.00 41.42 -14.14
N PRO A 226 3.69 41.50 -13.84
CA PRO A 226 2.64 41.13 -14.78
C PRO A 226 2.48 42.10 -15.94
N LEU A 227 2.08 41.54 -17.09
CA LEU A 227 1.80 42.24 -18.34
C LEU A 227 0.36 41.96 -18.80
N VAL A 228 -0.28 42.97 -19.39
CA VAL A 228 -1.71 42.92 -19.79
C VAL A 228 -2.00 43.41 -21.22
N ILE A 229 -0.99 43.87 -21.96
CA ILE A 229 -1.13 44.44 -23.31
C ILE A 229 -0.21 43.68 -24.28
N ALA A 230 -0.70 43.42 -25.49
CA ALA A 230 0.10 42.94 -26.62
C ALA A 230 0.96 44.10 -27.19
N PHE A 231 2.25 44.19 -26.83
CA PHE A 231 3.13 45.28 -27.31
C PHE A 231 4.36 44.86 -28.14
N LEU A 232 4.80 43.60 -28.04
CA LEU A 232 5.90 43.06 -28.87
C LEU A 232 5.38 42.22 -30.04
N HIS A 233 4.35 41.43 -29.78
CA HIS A 233 3.69 40.56 -30.75
C HIS A 233 2.19 40.55 -30.43
N PRO A 234 1.29 40.54 -31.44
CA PRO A 234 -0.10 40.19 -31.22
C PRO A 234 -0.22 38.70 -30.81
N PHE A 235 -1.32 38.33 -30.17
CA PHE A 235 -1.62 36.91 -29.94
C PHE A 235 -2.57 36.38 -31.02
N GLN A 236 -2.49 35.08 -31.28
CA GLN A 236 -3.42 34.37 -32.16
C GLN A 236 -4.23 33.37 -31.33
N LEU A 237 -5.54 33.34 -31.56
CA LEU A 237 -6.47 32.42 -30.91
C LEU A 237 -7.44 31.86 -31.95
N LYS A 238 -7.44 30.53 -32.15
CA LYS A 238 -8.36 29.83 -33.08
C LYS A 238 -8.42 30.45 -34.49
N GLY A 239 -7.27 30.90 -34.99
CA GLY A 239 -7.10 31.53 -36.30
C GLY A 239 -7.20 33.07 -36.32
N GLY A 240 -7.91 33.70 -35.38
CA GLY A 240 -7.98 35.16 -35.26
C GLY A 240 -6.71 35.75 -34.62
N VAL A 241 -6.25 36.91 -35.09
CA VAL A 241 -5.07 37.63 -34.58
C VAL A 241 -5.53 38.91 -33.87
N SER A 242 -4.98 39.19 -32.70
CA SER A 242 -5.26 40.41 -31.95
C SER A 242 -4.65 41.66 -32.60
N ASP A 243 -5.16 42.82 -32.21
CA ASP A 243 -4.43 44.09 -32.32
C ASP A 243 -3.11 44.01 -31.54
N MET A 244 -2.19 44.93 -31.83
CA MET A 244 -0.96 45.17 -31.08
C MET A 244 -0.79 46.67 -30.85
N ILE A 245 -0.41 47.06 -29.64
CA ILE A 245 -0.08 48.46 -29.31
C ILE A 245 1.45 48.59 -29.34
N PRO A 246 2.05 49.17 -30.39
CA PRO A 246 3.51 49.23 -30.52
C PRO A 246 4.14 50.04 -29.39
N LEU A 247 5.35 49.64 -29.00
CA LEU A 247 6.22 50.45 -28.14
C LEU A 247 6.54 51.77 -28.84
N ASP A 248 6.44 52.88 -28.10
CA ASP A 248 6.98 54.15 -28.58
C ASP A 248 8.45 54.24 -28.14
N GLU A 249 9.30 53.85 -29.08
CA GLU A 249 10.76 53.77 -28.91
C GLU A 249 11.38 55.12 -28.52
N SER A 250 10.73 56.25 -28.81
CA SER A 250 11.23 57.58 -28.42
C SER A 250 11.27 57.79 -26.90
N LYS A 251 10.51 56.99 -26.13
CA LYS A 251 10.50 57.01 -24.66
C LYS A 251 11.36 55.90 -24.03
N VAL A 252 12.14 55.14 -24.81
CA VAL A 252 13.14 54.22 -24.27
C VAL A 252 14.32 55.03 -23.72
N VAL A 253 14.54 54.97 -22.40
CA VAL A 253 15.60 55.75 -21.76
C VAL A 253 16.88 54.92 -21.69
N SER A 254 17.96 55.41 -22.28
CA SER A 254 19.28 54.80 -22.14
C SER A 254 19.90 55.14 -20.77
N SER A 255 20.53 54.15 -20.13
CA SER A 255 21.28 54.32 -18.88
C SER A 255 22.60 53.53 -18.93
N GLU A 256 23.50 53.78 -17.98
CA GLU A 256 24.72 52.96 -17.79
C GLU A 256 24.40 51.46 -17.57
N LYS A 257 23.19 51.15 -17.11
CA LYS A 257 22.68 49.79 -16.89
C LYS A 257 21.90 49.25 -18.11
N GLY A 258 21.97 49.90 -19.26
CA GLY A 258 21.20 49.53 -20.47
C GLY A 258 19.89 50.32 -20.61
N SER A 259 19.04 49.89 -21.54
CA SER A 259 17.77 50.54 -21.86
C SER A 259 16.68 50.24 -20.81
N ILE A 260 16.02 51.30 -20.35
CA ILE A 260 14.86 51.31 -19.46
C ILE A 260 13.61 51.43 -20.35
N TRP A 261 12.74 50.42 -20.28
CA TRP A 261 11.61 50.25 -21.19
C TRP A 261 10.26 50.65 -20.59
N ARG A 262 10.16 50.77 -19.26
CA ARG A 262 8.87 51.00 -18.58
C ARG A 262 8.11 52.23 -19.09
N PHE A 263 8.84 53.26 -19.55
CA PHE A 263 8.27 54.49 -20.09
C PHE A 263 7.80 54.35 -21.55
N ALA A 264 8.43 53.47 -22.34
CA ALA A 264 8.03 53.14 -23.72
C ALA A 264 6.75 52.28 -23.80
N GLN A 265 6.29 51.75 -22.67
CA GLN A 265 5.00 51.06 -22.49
C GLN A 265 3.91 51.98 -21.92
N GLN A 266 4.23 53.23 -21.54
CA GLN A 266 3.29 54.21 -20.96
C GLN A 266 2.74 55.20 -21.99
N THR A 267 2.72 54.83 -23.27
CA THR A 267 2.82 55.79 -24.38
C THR A 267 1.50 56.21 -25.01
N ASP A 268 0.45 56.28 -24.20
CA ASP A 268 -0.32 57.53 -24.09
C ASP A 268 -1.29 57.45 -22.91
N ILE A 269 -1.26 58.43 -22.01
CA ILE A 269 -2.24 58.51 -20.90
C ILE A 269 -3.66 58.70 -21.46
N ASN A 270 -3.80 59.24 -22.67
CA ASN A 270 -5.08 59.45 -23.34
C ASN A 270 -5.72 58.19 -23.94
N TYR A 271 -4.93 57.20 -24.40
CA TYR A 271 -5.45 55.89 -24.80
C TYR A 271 -5.80 55.01 -23.58
N MET A 272 -5.27 55.35 -22.41
CA MET A 272 -5.35 54.58 -21.17
C MET A 272 -6.53 54.96 -20.24
N ASN A 273 -7.57 55.61 -20.75
CA ASN A 273 -8.84 55.74 -20.02
C ASN A 273 -9.53 54.36 -19.95
N PRO A 274 -10.03 53.88 -18.78
CA PRO A 274 -10.75 52.61 -18.68
C PRO A 274 -11.91 52.42 -19.66
N THR A 275 -12.54 53.51 -20.13
CA THR A 275 -13.61 53.48 -21.16
C THR A 275 -13.11 53.35 -22.61
N THR A 276 -11.80 53.50 -22.83
CA THR A 276 -11.15 53.36 -24.14
C THR A 276 -10.41 52.02 -24.27
N ILE A 277 -9.73 51.56 -23.21
CA ILE A 277 -8.93 50.32 -23.20
C ILE A 277 -9.78 49.09 -23.58
N SER A 278 -11.03 49.02 -23.12
CA SER A 278 -11.92 47.87 -23.35
C SER A 278 -12.43 47.72 -24.80
N LYS A 279 -11.95 48.55 -25.75
CA LYS A 279 -12.29 48.48 -27.17
C LYS A 279 -11.22 47.81 -28.04
N TYR A 280 -10.03 47.55 -27.51
CA TYR A 280 -8.91 46.97 -28.26
C TYR A 280 -8.71 45.49 -27.91
N SER A 281 -8.57 44.64 -28.93
CA SER A 281 -8.31 43.21 -28.73
C SER A 281 -6.89 42.91 -28.22
N ALA A 282 -5.99 43.91 -28.24
CA ALA A 282 -4.64 43.86 -27.66
C ALA A 282 -4.61 43.72 -26.12
N THR A 283 -5.70 44.05 -25.42
CA THR A 283 -5.75 44.03 -23.95
C THR A 283 -6.24 42.68 -23.43
N THR A 284 -5.59 42.15 -22.41
CA THR A 284 -6.00 40.92 -21.73
C THR A 284 -7.30 41.16 -20.94
N PRO A 285 -8.41 40.45 -21.24
CA PRO A 285 -9.69 40.65 -20.55
C PRO A 285 -9.69 39.92 -19.20
N VAL A 286 -8.98 40.49 -18.23
CA VAL A 286 -8.76 39.91 -16.89
C VAL A 286 -10.04 39.77 -16.07
N GLU A 287 -11.09 40.54 -16.39
CA GLU A 287 -12.44 40.36 -15.87
C GLU A 287 -13.01 38.95 -16.09
N ASN A 288 -12.57 38.23 -17.13
CA ASN A 288 -13.03 36.88 -17.44
C ASN A 288 -12.37 35.80 -16.57
N ILE A 289 -11.29 36.12 -15.86
CA ILE A 289 -10.58 35.14 -15.02
C ILE A 289 -11.52 34.61 -13.92
N ASN A 290 -11.60 33.29 -13.79
CA ASN A 290 -12.47 32.58 -12.83
C ASN A 290 -11.68 31.72 -11.82
N CYS A 291 -10.35 31.88 -11.77
CA CYS A 291 -9.49 31.21 -10.80
C CYS A 291 -8.72 32.24 -9.96
N PRO A 292 -8.24 31.87 -8.75
CA PRO A 292 -7.39 32.75 -7.96
C PRO A 292 -6.10 33.15 -8.69
N VAL A 293 -5.69 34.41 -8.51
CA VAL A 293 -4.46 34.98 -9.07
C VAL A 293 -3.65 35.60 -7.95
N ILE A 294 -2.33 35.38 -7.95
CA ILE A 294 -1.38 36.13 -7.13
C ILE A 294 -0.48 36.98 -8.02
N LEU A 295 -0.49 38.29 -7.80
CA LEU A 295 0.32 39.28 -8.49
C LEU A 295 1.55 39.57 -7.63
N VAL A 296 2.74 39.48 -8.21
CA VAL A 296 4.02 39.66 -7.50
C VAL A 296 4.89 40.62 -8.29
N TYR A 297 5.32 41.74 -7.70
CA TYR A 297 6.08 42.75 -8.46
C TYR A 297 6.92 43.66 -7.58
N GLY A 298 7.98 44.20 -8.18
CA GLY A 298 8.87 45.18 -7.59
C GLY A 298 8.48 46.61 -8.00
N THR A 299 8.69 47.59 -7.13
CA THR A 299 8.40 49.02 -7.42
C THR A 299 9.55 49.74 -8.14
N ASP A 300 10.71 49.09 -8.29
CA ASP A 300 11.82 49.56 -9.12
C ASP A 300 11.94 48.70 -10.39
N ASP A 301 10.82 48.23 -10.93
CA ASP A 301 10.79 47.59 -12.24
C ASP A 301 11.15 48.64 -13.32
N LEU A 302 12.25 48.40 -14.03
CA LEU A 302 12.74 49.26 -15.12
C LEU A 302 12.33 48.74 -16.50
N ASN A 303 11.76 47.54 -16.59
CA ASN A 303 11.36 46.93 -17.86
C ASN A 303 9.86 47.14 -18.13
N VAL A 304 9.01 46.94 -17.13
CA VAL A 304 7.55 46.99 -17.22
C VAL A 304 6.99 48.01 -16.22
N PRO A 305 5.98 48.83 -16.57
CA PRO A 305 5.34 49.73 -15.62
C PRO A 305 4.38 48.97 -14.69
N THR A 306 4.93 48.12 -13.82
CA THR A 306 4.17 47.14 -13.00
C THR A 306 3.20 47.78 -12.02
N ASP A 307 3.52 48.94 -11.43
CA ASP A 307 2.56 49.71 -10.61
C ASP A 307 1.27 50.07 -11.40
N PHE A 308 1.37 50.28 -12.72
CA PHE A 308 0.21 50.50 -13.59
C PHE A 308 -0.49 49.19 -13.98
N THR A 309 0.25 48.18 -14.47
CA THR A 309 -0.37 46.92 -14.94
C THR A 309 -1.06 46.17 -13.81
N VAL A 310 -0.48 46.14 -12.61
CA VAL A 310 -1.09 45.55 -11.41
C VAL A 310 -2.33 46.32 -10.98
N LYS A 311 -2.28 47.66 -11.01
CA LYS A 311 -3.45 48.48 -10.69
C LYS A 311 -4.59 48.22 -11.68
N PHE A 312 -4.31 48.16 -12.98
CA PHE A 312 -5.30 47.79 -14.00
C PHE A 312 -5.96 46.44 -13.71
N ILE A 313 -5.17 45.40 -13.38
CA ILE A 313 -5.72 44.07 -13.05
C ILE A 313 -6.63 44.14 -11.82
N ILE A 314 -6.18 44.79 -10.74
CA ILE A 314 -6.91 44.86 -9.47
C ILE A 314 -8.21 45.67 -9.64
N ASP A 315 -8.15 46.84 -10.27
CA ASP A 315 -9.32 47.68 -10.50
C ASP A 315 -10.33 46.94 -11.40
N ARG A 316 -9.89 46.30 -12.49
CA ARG A 316 -10.75 45.58 -13.43
C ARG A 316 -11.42 44.36 -12.80
N LEU A 317 -10.71 43.59 -11.97
CA LEU A 317 -11.30 42.50 -11.20
C LEU A 317 -12.29 43.04 -10.16
N LYS A 318 -11.99 44.16 -9.51
CA LYS A 318 -12.87 44.80 -8.52
C LYS A 318 -14.17 45.34 -9.12
N GLU A 319 -14.09 46.03 -10.25
CA GLU A 319 -15.23 46.49 -11.05
C GLU A 319 -16.21 45.35 -11.39
N ASN A 320 -15.70 44.12 -11.52
CA ASN A 320 -16.47 42.92 -11.83
C ASN A 320 -16.76 42.02 -10.60
N GLY A 321 -16.59 42.52 -9.37
CA GLY A 321 -16.89 41.79 -8.12
C GLY A 321 -15.92 40.63 -7.79
N LYS A 322 -14.80 40.53 -8.52
CA LYS A 322 -13.82 39.44 -8.45
C LYS A 322 -12.57 39.78 -7.63
N GLU A 323 -12.59 40.87 -6.85
CA GLU A 323 -11.47 41.26 -5.97
C GLU A 323 -11.02 40.14 -5.03
N HIS A 324 -11.95 39.28 -4.59
CA HIS A 324 -11.68 38.10 -3.75
C HIS A 324 -10.80 37.02 -4.40
N LEU A 325 -10.62 37.04 -5.73
CA LEU A 325 -9.71 36.14 -6.45
C LEU A 325 -8.26 36.65 -6.45
N CYS A 326 -8.03 37.93 -6.18
CA CYS A 326 -6.72 38.57 -6.35
C CYS A 326 -5.95 38.68 -5.02
N THR A 327 -4.71 38.17 -5.00
CA THR A 327 -3.74 38.44 -3.92
C THR A 327 -2.63 39.32 -4.46
N ASN A 328 -2.36 40.46 -3.83
CA ASN A 328 -1.36 41.41 -4.28
C ASN A 328 -0.10 41.41 -3.38
N LEU A 329 1.07 41.12 -3.96
CA LEU A 329 2.38 41.17 -3.29
C LEU A 329 3.28 42.24 -3.97
N ARG A 330 3.30 43.44 -3.37
CA ARG A 330 4.12 44.57 -3.80
C ARG A 330 5.41 44.66 -2.98
N TYR A 331 6.56 44.67 -3.64
CA TYR A 331 7.87 44.72 -3.00
C TYR A 331 8.59 46.06 -3.30
N PRO A 332 8.66 46.99 -2.33
CA PRO A 332 9.39 48.25 -2.49
C PRO A 332 10.85 47.99 -2.89
N GLN A 333 11.36 48.77 -3.84
CA GLN A 333 12.75 48.73 -4.31
C GLN A 333 13.24 47.39 -4.91
N ALA A 334 12.39 46.38 -5.07
CA ALA A 334 12.69 45.23 -5.91
C ALA A 334 12.50 45.60 -7.39
N GLY A 335 13.27 44.94 -8.27
CA GLY A 335 13.20 45.09 -9.73
C GLY A 335 12.36 44.01 -10.42
N HIS A 336 12.53 43.88 -11.73
CA HIS A 336 11.74 42.99 -12.60
C HIS A 336 11.91 41.48 -12.29
N LEU A 337 13.14 41.05 -12.00
CA LEU A 337 13.51 39.63 -11.93
C LEU A 337 13.31 39.04 -10.51
N ILE A 338 12.05 38.95 -10.07
CA ILE A 338 11.70 38.29 -8.80
C ILE A 338 11.72 36.76 -8.97
N GLU A 339 12.85 36.18 -8.60
CA GLU A 339 13.21 34.76 -8.74
C GLU A 339 13.06 33.99 -7.41
N PRO A 340 13.33 32.68 -7.36
CA PRO A 340 13.39 31.94 -6.10
C PRO A 340 14.45 32.48 -5.12
N PRO A 341 14.34 32.14 -3.82
CA PRO A 341 15.22 32.67 -2.77
C PRO A 341 16.70 32.46 -3.08
N TYR A 342 17.50 33.46 -2.74
CA TYR A 342 18.96 33.49 -2.90
C TYR A 342 19.48 33.58 -4.35
N SER A 343 18.62 33.79 -5.35
CA SER A 343 19.05 34.25 -6.68
C SER A 343 19.75 35.62 -6.57
N PRO A 344 21.00 35.79 -7.05
CA PRO A 344 21.66 37.09 -7.04
C PRO A 344 20.91 38.11 -7.90
N LEU A 345 20.85 39.36 -7.45
CA LEU A 345 20.28 40.45 -8.24
C LEU A 345 21.05 40.63 -9.55
N CYS A 346 20.36 40.48 -10.68
CA CYS A 346 20.82 40.86 -12.00
C CYS A 346 20.16 42.20 -12.40
N ALA A 347 20.77 43.32 -12.01
CA ALA A 347 20.20 44.66 -12.26
C ALA A 347 20.19 45.06 -13.75
N SER A 348 21.03 44.43 -14.57
CA SER A 348 21.06 44.56 -16.03
C SER A 348 21.63 43.31 -16.69
N SER A 349 21.21 43.02 -17.92
CA SER A 349 21.76 41.90 -18.70
C SER A 349 21.72 42.15 -20.21
N PHE A 350 22.55 41.42 -20.95
CA PHE A 350 22.37 41.26 -22.39
C PHE A 350 21.12 40.41 -22.68
N SER A 351 20.36 40.77 -23.72
CA SER A 351 19.17 40.06 -24.19
C SER A 351 19.25 39.85 -25.70
N LYS A 352 19.37 38.60 -26.14
CA LYS A 352 19.43 38.25 -27.56
C LYS A 352 18.10 38.56 -28.28
N SER A 353 16.98 38.21 -27.66
CA SER A 353 15.63 38.53 -28.16
C SER A 353 15.45 40.03 -28.34
N SER A 354 15.76 40.83 -27.32
CA SER A 354 15.62 42.30 -27.41
C SER A 354 16.50 42.93 -28.48
N LYS A 355 17.74 42.44 -28.65
CA LYS A 355 18.60 42.85 -29.78
C LYS A 355 17.93 42.61 -31.13
N GLU A 356 17.27 41.47 -31.32
CA GLU A 356 16.66 41.09 -32.60
C GLU A 356 15.26 41.68 -32.82
N TRP A 357 14.49 41.91 -31.77
CA TRP A 357 13.12 42.45 -31.86
C TRP A 357 13.08 43.96 -32.06
N CYS A 358 14.03 44.72 -31.49
CA CYS A 358 13.98 46.19 -31.43
C CYS A 358 15.36 46.86 -31.37
N GLY A 359 16.45 46.13 -31.59
CA GLY A 359 17.80 46.71 -31.64
C GLY A 359 18.42 47.09 -30.29
N TYR A 360 17.76 46.90 -29.14
CA TYR A 360 18.29 47.21 -27.81
C TYR A 360 18.86 45.96 -27.11
N PRO A 361 20.20 45.71 -27.16
CA PRO A 361 20.81 44.47 -26.65
C PRO A 361 20.98 44.41 -25.12
N TYR A 362 21.00 45.53 -24.41
CA TYR A 362 21.24 45.57 -22.96
C TYR A 362 20.03 46.15 -22.25
N LEU A 363 19.40 45.36 -21.37
CA LEU A 363 18.21 45.77 -20.63
C LEU A 363 18.55 46.12 -19.18
N ALA A 364 17.92 47.18 -18.67
CA ALA A 364 17.88 47.49 -17.25
C ALA A 364 16.66 46.82 -16.60
N TRP A 365 16.88 46.04 -15.55
CA TRP A 365 15.84 45.32 -14.80
C TRP A 365 15.45 46.02 -13.50
N GLY A 366 16.36 46.84 -12.96
CA GLY A 366 16.20 47.57 -11.70
C GLY A 366 16.38 46.69 -10.47
N GLY A 367 16.13 47.27 -9.30
CA GLY A 367 16.24 46.63 -7.99
C GLY A 367 17.42 47.11 -7.15
N GLU A 368 17.19 47.27 -5.85
CA GLU A 368 18.21 47.39 -4.80
C GLU A 368 18.51 45.98 -4.24
N THR A 369 19.78 45.66 -4.02
CA THR A 369 20.23 44.30 -3.68
C THR A 369 19.55 43.70 -2.44
N VAL A 370 19.45 44.44 -1.34
CA VAL A 370 18.86 43.93 -0.08
C VAL A 370 17.35 43.81 -0.19
N ALA A 371 16.67 44.82 -0.74
CA ALA A 371 15.23 44.80 -0.95
C ALA A 371 14.79 43.69 -1.92
N HIS A 372 15.54 43.49 -3.01
CA HIS A 372 15.27 42.47 -4.01
C HIS A 372 15.48 41.05 -3.46
N ALA A 373 16.54 40.81 -2.68
CA ALA A 373 16.77 39.53 -2.02
C ALA A 373 15.65 39.20 -1.00
N ARG A 374 15.20 40.19 -0.22
CA ARG A 374 14.04 40.03 0.68
C ARG A 374 12.75 39.73 -0.07
N ALA A 375 12.54 40.32 -1.25
CA ALA A 375 11.39 40.02 -2.08
C ALA A 375 11.36 38.53 -2.49
N HIS A 376 12.49 37.97 -2.92
CA HIS A 376 12.60 36.54 -3.24
C HIS A 376 12.28 35.65 -2.02
N GLU A 377 12.89 35.93 -0.87
CA GLU A 377 12.70 35.18 0.38
C GLU A 377 11.25 35.18 0.86
N GLU A 378 10.57 36.33 0.78
CA GLU A 378 9.20 36.49 1.29
C GLU A 378 8.14 35.99 0.31
N CYS A 379 8.34 36.17 -1.01
CA CYS A 379 7.33 35.80 -2.00
C CYS A 379 7.26 34.28 -2.22
N TRP A 380 8.40 33.58 -2.20
CA TRP A 380 8.47 32.15 -2.50
C TRP A 380 7.58 31.25 -1.62
N PRO A 381 7.63 31.31 -0.27
CA PRO A 381 6.75 30.50 0.57
C PRO A 381 5.27 30.85 0.39
N LYS A 382 4.95 32.14 0.12
CA LYS A 382 3.58 32.58 -0.19
C LYS A 382 3.08 31.98 -1.51
N ILE A 383 3.92 31.93 -2.54
CA ILE A 383 3.61 31.30 -3.84
C ILE A 383 3.40 29.78 -3.67
N LEU A 384 4.30 29.08 -2.96
CA LEU A 384 4.14 27.64 -2.70
C LEU A 384 2.83 27.35 -1.94
N HIS A 385 2.53 28.14 -0.91
CA HIS A 385 1.27 28.04 -0.17
C HIS A 385 0.06 28.30 -1.06
N PHE A 386 0.09 29.34 -1.89
CA PHE A 386 -0.97 29.69 -2.84
C PHE A 386 -1.23 28.57 -3.86
N LEU A 387 -0.18 27.97 -4.43
CA LEU A 387 -0.29 26.84 -5.34
C LEU A 387 -0.92 25.63 -4.64
N ARG A 388 -0.40 25.19 -3.48
CA ARG A 388 -0.98 24.07 -2.73
C ARG A 388 -2.44 24.32 -2.35
N LYS A 389 -2.74 25.49 -1.78
CA LYS A 389 -4.09 25.88 -1.34
C LYS A 389 -5.13 25.77 -2.46
N ASN A 390 -4.78 26.16 -3.69
CA ASN A 390 -5.74 26.24 -4.78
C ASN A 390 -5.78 24.97 -5.65
N LEU A 391 -4.63 24.30 -5.82
CA LEU A 391 -4.48 23.17 -6.72
C LEU A 391 -4.65 21.80 -6.05
N ASP A 392 -4.25 21.64 -4.77
CA ASP A 392 -4.39 20.35 -4.10
C ASP A 392 -5.88 20.03 -3.86
N PRO A 393 -6.31 18.77 -4.09
CA PRO A 393 -7.69 18.36 -3.94
C PRO A 393 -8.06 18.31 -2.46
N MET A 394 -9.27 18.77 -2.12
CA MET A 394 -9.72 18.82 -0.74
C MET A 394 -9.85 17.43 -0.11
N ILE A 395 -10.21 16.41 -0.89
CA ILE A 395 -10.24 14.99 -0.47
C ILE A 395 -9.23 14.21 -1.31
N THR A 396 -8.27 13.54 -0.66
CA THR A 396 -7.41 12.54 -1.30
C THR A 396 -7.80 11.13 -0.88
N LEU A 397 -7.75 10.21 -1.84
CA LEU A 397 -8.11 8.80 -1.70
C LEU A 397 -6.98 7.95 -2.27
N CYS A 398 -6.33 7.13 -1.44
CA CYS A 398 -5.19 6.32 -1.87
C CYS A 398 -5.18 4.92 -1.23
N PRO A 399 -5.22 3.82 -2.02
CA PRO A 399 -5.45 3.78 -3.47
C PRO A 399 -6.93 4.04 -3.83
N LYS A 400 -7.19 4.52 -5.06
CA LYS A 400 -8.56 4.72 -5.57
C LYS A 400 -9.31 3.43 -5.86
N PHE A 401 -8.64 2.36 -6.26
CA PHE A 401 -9.18 1.01 -6.32
C PHE A 401 -8.43 0.12 -5.34
N SER A 402 -9.14 -0.79 -4.68
CA SER A 402 -8.54 -1.83 -3.84
C SER A 402 -9.52 -2.98 -3.62
N LEU A 403 -9.00 -4.13 -3.21
CA LEU A 403 -9.81 -5.17 -2.58
C LEU A 403 -10.50 -4.65 -1.32
N VAL A 404 -11.63 -5.25 -0.95
CA VAL A 404 -12.48 -4.78 0.14
C VAL A 404 -11.70 -4.65 1.46
N ASP A 405 -10.88 -5.62 1.82
CA ASP A 405 -10.10 -5.69 3.07
C ASP A 405 -8.87 -4.78 3.14
N LYS A 406 -8.39 -4.27 2.01
CA LYS A 406 -7.27 -3.32 1.99
C LYS A 406 -7.76 -1.92 2.36
N ILE A 407 -6.95 -1.18 3.12
CA ILE A 407 -7.28 0.19 3.54
C ILE A 407 -7.16 1.16 2.36
N THR A 408 -8.18 2.01 2.16
CA THR A 408 -8.06 3.24 1.37
C THR A 408 -7.84 4.39 2.33
N LYS A 409 -6.67 5.04 2.28
CA LYS A 409 -6.40 6.23 3.09
C LYS A 409 -7.27 7.38 2.60
N ILE A 410 -8.02 7.97 3.53
CA ILE A 410 -8.87 9.14 3.32
C ILE A 410 -8.22 10.30 4.06
N ASN A 411 -7.78 11.34 3.33
CA ASN A 411 -7.34 12.60 3.94
C ASN A 411 -8.15 13.77 3.40
N VAL A 412 -8.53 14.68 4.29
CA VAL A 412 -9.18 15.95 3.98
C VAL A 412 -8.22 17.10 4.27
N PHE A 413 -8.03 18.00 3.32
CA PHE A 413 -7.15 19.16 3.40
C PHE A 413 -7.93 20.47 3.20
N ARG A 414 -7.22 21.61 3.24
CA ARG A 414 -7.77 22.96 2.98
C ARG A 414 -8.88 23.40 3.96
N LEU A 415 -8.96 22.74 5.11
CA LEU A 415 -9.87 23.13 6.19
C LEU A 415 -9.27 24.31 6.98
N LYS A 416 -10.12 25.06 7.68
CA LYS A 416 -9.66 26.01 8.71
C LYS A 416 -9.10 25.21 9.89
N PRO A 417 -8.11 25.71 10.64
CA PRO A 417 -7.67 25.09 11.89
C PRO A 417 -8.86 24.81 12.81
N LEU A 418 -8.95 23.59 13.35
CA LEU A 418 -10.04 23.16 14.23
C LEU A 418 -11.46 23.19 13.60
N GLN A 419 -11.57 23.28 12.27
CA GLN A 419 -12.86 23.19 11.57
C GLN A 419 -13.53 21.84 11.84
N LYS A 420 -14.82 21.89 12.20
CA LYS A 420 -15.69 20.73 12.28
C LYS A 420 -16.10 20.31 10.87
N ILE A 421 -16.03 19.03 10.54
CA ILE A 421 -16.53 18.49 9.26
C ILE A 421 -17.31 17.18 9.47
N THR A 422 -18.20 16.86 8.54
CA THR A 422 -18.81 15.54 8.41
C THR A 422 -18.35 14.90 7.11
N LEU A 423 -17.77 13.70 7.20
CA LEU A 423 -17.58 12.82 6.05
C LEU A 423 -18.77 11.86 5.95
N ALA A 424 -19.46 11.84 4.81
CA ALA A 424 -20.54 10.90 4.52
C ALA A 424 -20.11 9.96 3.39
N ALA A 425 -20.35 8.65 3.56
CA ALA A 425 -20.03 7.64 2.55
C ALA A 425 -21.29 6.92 2.07
N ARG A 426 -21.41 6.75 0.76
CA ARG A 426 -22.55 6.09 0.10
C ARG A 426 -22.09 4.99 -0.85
N VAL A 427 -22.79 3.86 -0.82
CA VAL A 427 -22.68 2.76 -1.78
C VAL A 427 -24.06 2.42 -2.32
N VAL A 428 -24.15 2.13 -3.63
CA VAL A 428 -25.29 1.46 -4.24
C VAL A 428 -24.88 0.02 -4.52
N GLY A 429 -25.63 -0.94 -3.95
CA GLY A 429 -25.42 -2.36 -4.14
C GLY A 429 -25.96 -2.88 -5.47
N ASP A 430 -25.59 -4.11 -5.81
CA ASP A 430 -25.85 -4.71 -7.13
C ASP A 430 -27.35 -4.89 -7.45
N SER A 431 -28.22 -4.89 -6.44
CA SER A 431 -29.69 -4.92 -6.58
C SER A 431 -30.36 -3.55 -6.35
N GLY A 432 -29.60 -2.45 -6.47
CA GLY A 432 -30.10 -1.07 -6.33
C GLY A 432 -30.29 -0.59 -4.89
N GLN A 433 -29.98 -1.41 -3.90
CA GLN A 433 -30.09 -1.05 -2.48
C GLN A 433 -29.01 -0.04 -2.08
N VAL A 434 -29.38 1.03 -1.37
CA VAL A 434 -28.45 2.10 -0.99
C VAL A 434 -28.00 1.92 0.46
N PHE A 435 -26.71 2.07 0.72
CA PHE A 435 -26.10 2.02 2.04
C PHE A 435 -25.36 3.32 2.30
N ASP A 436 -25.69 3.97 3.42
CA ASP A 436 -25.10 5.24 3.85
C ASP A 436 -24.38 5.06 5.20
N SER A 437 -23.29 5.81 5.41
CA SER A 437 -22.69 6.06 6.72
C SER A 437 -22.20 7.52 6.81
N HIS A 438 -21.87 7.97 8.01
CA HIS A 438 -21.22 9.26 8.22
C HIS A 438 -20.35 9.27 9.47
N ALA A 439 -19.39 10.18 9.54
CA ALA A 439 -18.53 10.38 10.68
C ALA A 439 -18.12 11.85 10.82
N HIS A 440 -18.14 12.36 12.05
CA HIS A 440 -17.75 13.72 12.39
C HIS A 440 -16.28 13.77 12.76
N PHE A 441 -15.54 14.73 12.20
CA PHE A 441 -14.13 14.98 12.52
C PHE A 441 -13.90 16.43 12.91
N VAL A 442 -12.80 16.69 13.60
CA VAL A 442 -12.30 18.05 13.86
C VAL A 442 -10.92 18.15 13.24
N ALA A 443 -10.74 19.12 12.35
CA ALA A 443 -9.46 19.35 11.69
C ALA A 443 -8.35 19.63 12.70
N THR A 444 -7.15 19.17 12.41
CA THR A 444 -5.94 19.54 13.16
C THR A 444 -5.74 21.06 13.17
N LYS A 445 -4.82 21.55 14.01
CA LYS A 445 -4.36 22.95 13.98
C LYS A 445 -3.77 23.40 12.63
N HIS A 446 -3.52 22.46 11.71
CA HIS A 446 -2.98 22.69 10.37
C HIS A 446 -4.05 22.61 9.26
N GLY A 447 -5.34 22.42 9.59
CA GLY A 447 -6.42 22.41 8.60
C GLY A 447 -6.54 21.11 7.79
N HIS A 448 -6.24 19.98 8.42
CA HIS A 448 -6.27 18.64 7.80
C HIS A 448 -6.84 17.57 8.75
N VAL A 449 -7.40 16.50 8.18
CA VAL A 449 -7.87 15.26 8.84
C VAL A 449 -7.33 14.05 8.06
N ASP A 450 -6.63 13.12 8.72
CA ASP A 450 -6.33 11.76 8.25
C ASP A 450 -7.23 10.78 9.02
N VAL A 451 -8.15 10.12 8.33
CA VAL A 451 -9.12 9.18 8.97
C VAL A 451 -8.41 7.97 9.62
N CYS A 452 -7.13 7.73 9.29
CA CYS A 452 -6.32 6.70 9.95
C CYS A 452 -5.74 7.13 11.30
N ARG A 453 -5.85 8.42 11.68
CA ARG A 453 -5.16 9.01 12.85
C ARG A 453 -6.08 9.86 13.70
N GLU A 454 -6.85 10.75 13.09
CA GLU A 454 -7.83 11.58 13.79
C GLU A 454 -9.09 10.76 14.14
N PRO A 455 -9.57 10.78 15.39
CA PRO A 455 -10.74 10.01 15.79
C PRO A 455 -12.03 10.65 15.25
N SER A 456 -12.98 9.82 14.83
CA SER A 456 -14.36 10.26 14.68
C SER A 456 -14.95 10.61 16.06
N VAL A 457 -15.56 11.79 16.18
CA VAL A 457 -16.20 12.27 17.42
C VAL A 457 -17.70 11.97 17.47
N GLY A 458 -18.29 11.47 16.39
CA GLY A 458 -19.71 11.11 16.32
C GLY A 458 -20.16 10.67 14.92
N GLY A 459 -21.45 10.37 14.79
CA GLY A 459 -22.04 9.79 13.59
C GLY A 459 -22.17 8.26 13.69
N SER A 460 -22.03 7.56 12.57
CA SER A 460 -22.17 6.09 12.49
C SER A 460 -21.16 5.31 13.33
N TYR A 461 -20.03 5.91 13.69
CA TYR A 461 -19.04 5.35 14.63
C TYR A 461 -18.26 6.45 15.37
N ARG A 462 -17.48 6.05 16.38
CA ARG A 462 -16.56 6.91 17.15
C ARG A 462 -15.18 6.27 17.27
N GLY A 463 -14.16 7.08 17.50
CA GLY A 463 -12.76 6.66 17.62
C GLY A 463 -12.03 6.60 16.27
N VAL A 464 -10.77 6.17 16.30
CA VAL A 464 -9.93 6.01 15.11
C VAL A 464 -10.27 4.68 14.41
N SER A 465 -10.67 4.75 13.14
CA SER A 465 -10.96 3.57 12.32
C SER A 465 -10.87 3.93 10.84
N ALA A 466 -9.76 3.55 10.18
CA ALA A 466 -9.46 3.95 8.81
C ALA A 466 -10.59 3.61 7.80
N MET A 467 -11.24 2.47 7.98
CA MET A 467 -12.39 2.03 7.16
C MET A 467 -13.72 2.06 7.93
N GLY A 468 -13.82 2.87 8.99
CA GLY A 468 -15.04 3.00 9.81
C GLY A 468 -16.27 3.41 9.01
N LEU A 469 -16.08 4.22 7.98
CA LEU A 469 -17.14 4.61 7.06
C LEU A 469 -17.69 3.46 6.20
N LEU A 470 -17.00 2.32 6.06
CA LEU A 470 -17.55 1.13 5.38
C LEU A 470 -18.30 0.23 6.36
N TRP A 471 -17.64 -0.27 7.41
CA TRP A 471 -18.25 -1.27 8.30
C TRP A 471 -19.45 -0.75 9.09
N SER A 472 -19.55 0.58 9.29
CA SER A 472 -20.67 1.22 9.98
C SER A 472 -21.84 1.62 9.07
N MET A 473 -21.80 1.28 7.78
CA MET A 473 -22.90 1.53 6.85
C MET A 473 -24.19 0.82 7.28
N LYS A 474 -25.31 1.49 7.04
CA LYS A 474 -26.66 0.95 7.23
C LYS A 474 -27.49 1.18 5.96
N PRO A 475 -28.56 0.40 5.72
CA PRO A 475 -29.50 0.70 4.65
C PRO A 475 -30.03 2.13 4.80
N SER A 476 -29.95 2.92 3.73
CA SER A 476 -30.48 4.28 3.69
C SER A 476 -31.97 4.33 4.09
N PRO A 477 -32.42 5.37 4.83
CA PRO A 477 -33.82 5.58 5.20
C PRO A 477 -34.78 5.51 4.01
N GLY A 478 -35.98 4.97 4.25
CA GLY A 478 -37.04 4.78 3.25
C GLY A 478 -37.05 3.41 2.56
N GLN A 479 -36.00 2.60 2.72
CA GLN A 479 -35.94 1.24 2.18
C GLN A 479 -36.61 0.22 3.11
N ARG A 480 -36.93 -0.98 2.57
CA ARG A 480 -37.47 -2.11 3.35
C ARG A 480 -36.52 -2.53 4.48
N LYS A 481 -37.07 -3.04 5.58
CA LYS A 481 -36.27 -3.63 6.69
C LYS A 481 -35.58 -4.93 6.24
N GLY A 482 -34.51 -5.31 6.95
CA GLY A 482 -33.81 -6.58 6.74
C GLY A 482 -33.11 -6.70 5.38
N ILE A 483 -32.45 -5.63 4.93
CA ILE A 483 -31.60 -5.64 3.73
C ILE A 483 -30.16 -5.99 4.13
N ARG A 484 -29.58 -6.98 3.46
CA ARG A 484 -28.17 -7.31 3.52
C ARG A 484 -27.44 -6.66 2.33
N LEU A 485 -26.29 -6.02 2.57
CA LEU A 485 -25.35 -5.71 1.49
C LEU A 485 -24.60 -7.01 1.15
N MET A 486 -24.84 -7.54 -0.05
CA MET A 486 -24.20 -8.75 -0.56
C MET A 486 -23.76 -8.48 -1.99
N LYS A 487 -22.55 -8.93 -2.33
CA LYS A 487 -21.99 -8.79 -3.66
C LYS A 487 -22.44 -9.96 -4.54
N SER A 488 -23.20 -9.68 -5.59
CA SER A 488 -23.69 -10.68 -6.54
C SER A 488 -22.91 -10.65 -7.85
N ASP A 489 -22.43 -9.49 -8.29
CA ASP A 489 -21.55 -9.35 -9.47
C ASP A 489 -20.12 -9.04 -9.06
N VAL A 490 -19.37 -10.08 -8.69
CA VAL A 490 -17.97 -9.97 -8.23
C VAL A 490 -17.03 -9.34 -9.26
N THR A 491 -17.42 -9.27 -10.54
CA THR A 491 -16.60 -8.69 -11.62
C THR A 491 -16.53 -7.16 -11.59
N LYS A 492 -17.42 -6.51 -10.83
CA LYS A 492 -17.48 -5.04 -10.68
C LYS A 492 -17.21 -4.65 -9.22
N PRO A 493 -16.37 -3.64 -8.94
CA PRO A 493 -16.25 -3.12 -7.57
C PRO A 493 -17.53 -2.39 -7.13
N TYR A 494 -17.72 -2.23 -5.82
CA TYR A 494 -18.60 -1.19 -5.31
C TYR A 494 -17.94 0.18 -5.45
N LYS A 495 -18.68 1.15 -5.96
CA LYS A 495 -18.29 2.56 -5.98
C LYS A 495 -18.74 3.22 -4.68
N VAL A 496 -17.79 3.69 -3.89
CA VAL A 496 -18.01 4.41 -2.64
C VAL A 496 -17.86 5.89 -2.92
N VAL A 497 -18.98 6.61 -2.94
CA VAL A 497 -18.99 8.07 -3.00
C VAL A 497 -18.70 8.59 -1.60
N LEU A 498 -17.76 9.53 -1.47
CA LEU A 498 -17.36 10.17 -0.23
C LEU A 498 -17.53 11.68 -0.35
N ASP A 499 -18.47 12.22 0.42
CA ASP A 499 -18.80 13.63 0.48
C ASP A 499 -18.29 14.25 1.79
N CYS A 500 -17.75 15.46 1.74
CA CYS A 500 -17.35 16.23 2.91
C CYS A 500 -18.22 17.48 3.06
N PHE A 501 -18.82 17.66 4.22
CA PHE A 501 -19.67 18.79 4.58
C PHE A 501 -19.02 19.66 5.67
N ASP A 502 -19.39 20.94 5.73
CA ASP A 502 -18.96 21.85 6.80
C ASP A 502 -19.78 21.61 8.07
N GLY A 503 -19.15 21.68 9.24
CA GLY A 503 -19.80 21.42 10.52
C GLY A 503 -20.01 19.94 10.85
N HIS A 504 -20.64 19.69 11.99
CA HIS A 504 -21.11 18.35 12.39
C HIS A 504 -22.61 18.30 12.10
N MET A 505 -22.96 17.78 10.92
CA MET A 505 -24.34 17.77 10.38
C MET A 505 -24.96 16.37 10.44
N ASP A 506 -26.29 16.31 10.62
CA ASP A 506 -27.02 15.05 10.59
C ASP A 506 -27.19 14.51 9.14
N PRO A 507 -27.31 13.18 8.94
CA PRO A 507 -27.42 12.59 7.60
C PRO A 507 -28.62 13.08 6.79
N GLN A 508 -29.68 13.54 7.44
CA GLN A 508 -30.87 14.08 6.76
C GLN A 508 -30.61 15.49 6.22
N GLU A 509 -29.88 16.33 6.95
CA GLU A 509 -29.50 17.69 6.55
C GLU A 509 -28.51 17.67 5.39
N SER A 510 -27.55 16.74 5.41
CA SER A 510 -26.53 16.59 4.35
C SER A 510 -27.11 16.33 2.95
N ARG A 511 -28.35 15.84 2.84
CA ARG A 511 -28.97 15.45 1.56
C ARG A 511 -29.47 16.63 0.72
N SER A 512 -29.68 17.80 1.32
CA SER A 512 -30.13 19.03 0.62
C SER A 512 -29.01 20.05 0.42
N LEU A 513 -27.83 19.80 0.97
CA LEU A 513 -26.68 20.70 0.94
C LEU A 513 -25.66 20.27 -0.12
N GLN A 514 -24.96 21.26 -0.70
CA GLN A 514 -23.81 20.98 -1.55
C GLN A 514 -22.59 20.65 -0.67
N PRO A 515 -21.88 19.53 -0.91
CA PRO A 515 -20.68 19.21 -0.15
C PRO A 515 -19.55 20.20 -0.50
N LEU A 516 -18.68 20.45 0.48
CA LEU A 516 -17.42 21.19 0.29
C LEU A 516 -16.52 20.52 -0.77
N SER A 517 -16.58 19.19 -0.84
CA SER A 517 -15.96 18.37 -1.87
C SER A 517 -16.58 16.98 -1.90
N SER A 518 -16.62 16.37 -3.09
CA SER A 518 -16.99 14.97 -3.31
C SER A 518 -15.84 14.25 -4.03
N ASN A 519 -15.60 12.99 -3.69
CA ASN A 519 -14.64 12.13 -4.38
C ASN A 519 -15.05 10.66 -4.25
N THR A 520 -14.60 9.78 -5.15
CA THR A 520 -15.05 8.39 -5.22
C THR A 520 -13.88 7.42 -5.22
N PHE A 521 -14.01 6.32 -4.49
CA PHE A 521 -13.10 5.16 -4.54
C PHE A 521 -13.87 3.86 -4.75
N GLU A 522 -13.15 2.80 -5.08
CA GLU A 522 -13.70 1.52 -5.50
C GLU A 522 -13.19 0.37 -4.63
N LYS A 523 -14.11 -0.51 -4.24
CA LYS A 523 -13.85 -1.71 -3.41
C LYS A 523 -14.28 -2.97 -4.14
N GLY A 524 -13.30 -3.78 -4.55
CA GLY A 524 -13.50 -5.05 -5.27
C GLY A 524 -13.54 -6.28 -4.37
N TYR A 525 -14.23 -7.32 -4.85
CA TYR A 525 -14.24 -8.68 -4.28
C TYR A 525 -13.48 -9.69 -5.17
N MET A 526 -12.91 -9.20 -6.28
CA MET A 526 -12.10 -9.95 -7.22
C MET A 526 -10.91 -9.07 -7.60
N ALA A 527 -9.69 -9.60 -7.47
CA ALA A 527 -8.48 -8.92 -7.89
C ALA A 527 -8.34 -8.94 -9.42
N ASP A 528 -7.55 -8.01 -9.94
CA ASP A 528 -7.25 -7.95 -11.37
C ASP A 528 -6.56 -9.25 -11.85
N GLY A 529 -6.94 -9.69 -13.04
CA GLY A 529 -6.48 -10.94 -13.64
C GLY A 529 -7.00 -12.25 -13.04
N VAL A 530 -7.80 -12.24 -11.95
CA VAL A 530 -8.51 -13.44 -11.47
C VAL A 530 -9.51 -13.90 -12.55
N LYS A 531 -9.44 -15.17 -12.95
CA LYS A 531 -10.34 -15.75 -13.97
C LYS A 531 -11.58 -16.34 -13.30
N ARG A 532 -12.76 -15.93 -13.76
CA ARG A 532 -14.07 -16.45 -13.35
C ARG A 532 -14.60 -17.44 -14.41
N ILE A 533 -14.81 -18.70 -14.03
CA ILE A 533 -15.20 -19.80 -14.93
C ILE A 533 -16.46 -20.49 -14.38
N PRO A 534 -17.64 -20.28 -14.97
CA PRO A 534 -18.85 -21.03 -14.61
C PRO A 534 -18.67 -22.53 -14.86
N VAL A 535 -19.12 -23.37 -13.92
CA VAL A 535 -18.96 -24.83 -13.96
C VAL A 535 -20.33 -25.49 -14.11
N ARG A 536 -20.46 -26.34 -15.14
CA ARG A 536 -21.67 -27.09 -15.52
C ARG A 536 -21.32 -28.52 -15.94
N GLU A 537 -20.35 -29.12 -15.26
CA GLU A 537 -19.84 -30.45 -15.59
C GLU A 537 -20.52 -31.50 -14.70
N GLY A 538 -21.05 -32.57 -15.31
CA GLY A 538 -21.85 -33.56 -14.59
C GLY A 538 -23.03 -32.94 -13.83
N SER A 539 -23.17 -33.28 -12.55
CA SER A 539 -24.18 -32.69 -11.67
C SER A 539 -23.73 -31.38 -11.00
N ILE A 540 -22.44 -31.02 -11.12
CA ILE A 540 -21.80 -29.85 -10.47
C ILE A 540 -22.38 -28.56 -11.02
N ARG A 541 -22.83 -27.69 -10.11
CA ARG A 541 -23.23 -26.30 -10.41
C ARG A 541 -22.47 -25.33 -9.53
N GLY A 542 -21.71 -24.44 -10.15
CA GLY A 542 -20.87 -23.50 -9.42
C GLY A 542 -20.06 -22.59 -10.31
N THR A 543 -19.10 -21.89 -9.72
CA THR A 543 -18.12 -21.06 -10.44
C THR A 543 -16.74 -21.28 -9.84
N LEU A 544 -15.79 -21.71 -10.69
CA LEU A 544 -14.38 -21.80 -10.38
C LEU A 544 -13.72 -20.43 -10.58
N PHE A 545 -12.97 -19.98 -9.57
CA PHE A 545 -12.11 -18.82 -9.63
C PHE A 545 -10.65 -19.25 -9.60
N LEU A 546 -9.86 -18.81 -10.58
CA LEU A 546 -8.42 -19.06 -10.65
C LEU A 546 -7.63 -17.76 -10.45
N PRO A 547 -6.58 -17.75 -9.61
CA PRO A 547 -5.69 -16.61 -9.44
C PRO A 547 -5.03 -16.14 -10.76
N PRO A 548 -4.55 -14.88 -10.84
CA PRO A 548 -3.87 -14.35 -12.01
C PRO A 548 -2.56 -15.07 -12.34
N GLY A 549 -2.20 -15.07 -13.63
CA GLY A 549 -0.92 -15.57 -14.13
C GLY A 549 -0.83 -17.09 -14.32
N ASP A 550 0.34 -17.52 -14.79
CA ASP A 550 0.73 -18.93 -14.94
C ASP A 550 1.81 -19.32 -13.91
N GLY A 551 1.94 -18.55 -12.82
CA GLY A 551 2.75 -18.70 -11.59
C GLY A 551 4.15 -19.35 -11.67
N PRO A 552 4.60 -20.09 -10.62
CA PRO A 552 3.99 -20.21 -9.29
C PRO A 552 4.12 -18.91 -8.51
N PHE A 553 3.27 -18.71 -7.50
CA PHE A 553 3.50 -17.71 -6.46
C PHE A 553 4.18 -18.38 -5.27
N PRO A 554 5.51 -18.26 -5.07
CA PRO A 554 6.11 -18.58 -3.79
C PRO A 554 5.49 -17.67 -2.71
N ALA A 555 5.38 -18.17 -1.48
CA ALA A 555 4.66 -17.52 -0.37
C ALA A 555 5.22 -16.15 0.08
N PHE A 556 6.28 -15.65 -0.55
CA PHE A 556 7.02 -14.45 -0.16
C PHE A 556 6.36 -13.11 -0.52
N GLN A 557 5.45 -13.05 -1.50
CA GLN A 557 4.89 -11.77 -1.97
C GLN A 557 4.06 -11.01 -0.90
N MET A 558 3.61 -11.68 0.17
CA MET A 558 2.89 -11.02 1.29
C MET A 558 3.74 -10.72 2.54
N CYS A 559 5.01 -11.14 2.62
CA CYS A 559 5.87 -10.80 3.77
C CYS A 559 6.15 -9.28 3.88
N HIS A 560 6.04 -8.54 2.77
CA HIS A 560 6.16 -7.07 2.78
C HIS A 560 4.97 -6.33 3.43
N ASP A 561 3.80 -6.97 3.54
CA ASP A 561 2.62 -6.40 4.23
C ASP A 561 2.62 -6.72 5.73
N LEU A 562 3.11 -7.90 6.14
CA LEU A 562 3.16 -8.34 7.54
C LEU A 562 4.19 -7.57 8.39
N LEU A 563 5.27 -7.05 7.79
CA LEU A 563 6.28 -6.23 8.47
C LEU A 563 5.85 -4.76 8.74
N LYS A 564 4.57 -4.42 8.53
CA LYS A 564 3.98 -3.12 8.92
C LYS A 564 3.06 -3.18 10.14
N VAL A 565 3.08 -4.28 10.89
CA VAL A 565 2.55 -4.28 12.26
C VAL A 565 3.58 -3.64 13.19
N THR A 566 3.42 -2.34 13.48
CA THR A 566 4.13 -1.71 14.61
C THR A 566 3.57 -2.29 15.91
N THR A 567 4.24 -3.30 16.44
CA THR A 567 3.91 -3.89 17.74
C THR A 567 4.24 -2.90 18.86
N VAL A 568 3.25 -2.11 19.27
CA VAL A 568 3.27 -1.48 20.59
C VAL A 568 2.92 -2.57 21.61
N LEU A 569 3.94 -3.23 22.14
CA LEU A 569 3.83 -4.18 23.25
C LEU A 569 3.62 -3.38 24.56
N ASP A 570 2.37 -3.00 24.82
CA ASP A 570 1.96 -2.46 26.13
C ASP A 570 1.70 -3.63 27.09
N ILE A 571 2.76 -4.12 27.73
CA ILE A 571 2.68 -5.20 28.72
C ILE A 571 2.24 -4.62 30.07
N GLN A 572 0.92 -4.55 30.30
CA GLN A 572 0.40 -4.28 31.63
C GLN A 572 0.43 -5.54 32.51
N PHE A 573 1.49 -5.69 33.30
CA PHE A 573 1.46 -6.58 34.47
C PHE A 573 0.52 -6.03 35.55
N ARG A 574 -0.42 -6.84 36.02
CA ARG A 574 -1.19 -6.55 37.24
C ARG A 574 -1.37 -7.76 38.15
N PHE A 575 -0.87 -7.61 39.37
CA PHE A 575 -1.12 -8.37 40.61
C PHE A 575 -0.45 -9.74 40.84
N LEU A 576 0.61 -9.70 41.65
CA LEU A 576 0.59 -10.19 43.04
C LEU A 576 1.48 -9.23 43.92
N PRO A 577 1.48 -9.28 45.27
CA PRO A 577 0.75 -8.28 46.08
C PRO A 577 1.58 -7.13 46.68
N LYS A 578 0.84 -6.08 47.13
CA LYS A 578 1.16 -5.04 48.13
C LYS A 578 2.63 -4.89 48.60
N ILE A 579 3.27 -3.78 48.24
CA ILE A 579 4.07 -2.98 49.19
C ILE A 579 3.71 -1.49 49.00
N THR A 580 3.42 -0.80 50.11
CA THR A 580 3.01 0.61 50.14
C THR A 580 4.23 1.49 50.42
N PHE A 581 4.45 2.54 49.62
CA PHE A 581 5.34 3.65 49.98
C PHE A 581 4.70 5.00 49.66
N TRP A 582 4.56 5.84 50.68
CA TRP A 582 4.24 7.27 50.59
C TRP A 582 5.54 8.06 50.68
N VAL A 583 5.85 8.93 49.69
CA VAL A 583 6.67 10.15 49.91
C VAL A 583 6.18 11.27 49.00
N ASP A 584 6.19 12.48 49.55
CA ASP A 584 5.62 13.75 49.05
C ASP A 584 6.54 14.51 48.05
N HIS A 585 5.98 15.50 47.37
CA HIS A 585 6.68 16.43 46.47
C HIS A 585 7.66 17.37 47.23
N ARG A 586 8.94 17.46 46.80
CA ARG A 586 9.73 18.71 46.84
C ARG A 586 11.08 18.68 46.08
N CYS A 587 11.36 19.80 45.41
CA CYS A 587 12.66 20.42 45.08
C CYS A 587 13.89 19.61 44.59
N VAL A 588 14.22 19.82 43.31
CA VAL A 588 15.42 20.56 42.81
C VAL A 588 16.80 20.34 43.51
N MET A 589 17.80 19.97 42.68
CA MET A 589 19.27 20.11 42.85
C MET A 589 20.01 19.22 43.89
N LEU A 590 20.67 18.16 43.41
CA LEU A 590 22.16 18.07 43.48
C LEU A 590 22.75 17.04 42.49
N ARG A 591 23.89 17.40 41.87
CA ARG A 591 24.78 16.44 41.17
C ARG A 591 25.73 15.76 42.17
N VAL A 592 26.34 14.66 41.74
CA VAL A 592 27.48 13.96 42.39
C VAL A 592 27.12 13.18 43.66
N VAL A 593 27.12 11.83 43.54
CA VAL A 593 27.74 10.91 44.53
C VAL A 593 27.83 9.48 43.98
N ILE A 594 26.80 8.96 43.30
CA ILE A 594 26.76 7.56 42.79
C ILE A 594 27.40 7.39 41.40
N GLN A 595 28.58 8.00 41.21
CA GLN A 595 29.53 7.63 40.14
C GLN A 595 30.98 7.47 40.64
N LYS A 596 31.25 7.72 41.94
CA LYS A 596 32.59 7.50 42.53
C LYS A 596 32.77 6.11 43.19
N VAL A 597 31.70 5.33 43.38
CA VAL A 597 31.78 3.99 44.00
C VAL A 597 32.13 2.90 42.98
N LEU A 598 31.63 2.99 41.74
CA LEU A 598 31.89 1.99 40.69
C LEU A 598 33.23 2.15 39.95
N PHE A 599 33.93 3.28 40.13
CA PHE A 599 35.28 3.47 39.60
C PHE A 599 36.39 3.00 40.58
N PHE A 600 36.03 2.71 41.84
CA PHE A 600 36.98 2.24 42.86
C PHE A 600 37.15 0.71 42.84
N PHE A 601 36.13 -0.04 42.41
CA PHE A 601 36.17 -1.50 42.31
C PHE A 601 36.85 -2.02 41.02
N SER A 602 36.84 -1.25 39.92
CA SER A 602 37.48 -1.61 38.66
C SER A 602 38.99 -1.36 38.62
N LEU A 603 39.50 -0.49 39.50
CA LEU A 603 40.94 -0.22 39.65
C LEU A 603 41.65 -1.19 40.60
N LEU A 604 40.93 -1.83 41.52
CA LEU A 604 41.52 -2.79 42.48
C LEU A 604 41.85 -4.15 41.83
N PHE A 605 41.13 -4.55 40.78
CA PHE A 605 41.32 -5.84 40.10
C PHE A 605 42.47 -5.84 39.07
N CYS A 606 42.96 -4.66 38.67
CA CYS A 606 44.07 -4.52 37.71
C CYS A 606 45.43 -4.23 38.35
N TYR A 607 45.52 -4.13 39.69
CA TYR A 607 46.79 -3.84 40.39
C TYR A 607 47.51 -5.09 40.93
N PHE A 608 46.82 -6.24 41.06
CA PHE A 608 47.36 -7.47 41.66
C PHE A 608 47.70 -8.58 40.66
N ASN A 609 48.27 -8.23 39.50
CA ASN A 609 48.80 -9.23 38.57
C ASN A 609 50.09 -8.79 37.85
N ARG A 610 51.09 -8.30 38.62
CA ARG A 610 52.50 -8.31 38.21
C ARG A 610 53.43 -8.66 39.37
N LEU A 611 54.16 -9.76 39.16
CA LEU A 611 55.47 -10.15 39.71
C LEU A 611 55.58 -10.75 41.13
N ALA A 612 56.46 -11.76 41.15
CA ALA A 612 57.33 -12.24 42.24
C ALA A 612 56.75 -13.18 43.32
N LYS A 613 57.17 -14.44 43.19
CA LYS A 613 57.34 -15.46 44.24
C LYS A 613 57.94 -14.90 45.53
N ILE A 614 57.53 -15.46 46.68
CA ILE A 614 58.42 -15.97 47.75
C ILE A 614 57.62 -16.98 48.61
N ASN A 615 58.31 -17.97 49.19
CA ASN A 615 57.72 -19.11 49.89
C ASN A 615 57.73 -18.95 51.44
N PHE A 616 56.97 -19.87 52.08
CA PHE A 616 57.30 -20.64 53.29
C PHE A 616 56.70 -20.29 54.67
N LEU A 617 56.21 -21.38 55.32
CA LEU A 617 56.02 -21.63 56.77
C LEU A 617 54.87 -20.84 57.45
N HIS A 618 54.10 -21.40 58.41
CA HIS A 618 54.19 -22.70 59.10
C HIS A 618 52.84 -23.12 59.76
N ARG A 619 52.71 -24.43 60.06
CA ARG A 619 51.91 -25.08 61.14
C ARG A 619 50.36 -25.11 61.10
N ALA A 620 49.85 -26.32 60.87
CA ALA A 620 48.64 -26.85 61.52
C ALA A 620 48.89 -27.16 63.02
N PRO A 621 47.86 -27.44 63.84
CA PRO A 621 47.28 -28.80 63.98
C PRO A 621 45.73 -28.79 64.27
N GLN A 622 44.94 -29.86 64.50
CA GLN A 622 45.08 -31.34 64.43
C GLN A 622 43.67 -32.03 64.31
N THR A 623 43.58 -33.15 63.55
CA THR A 623 42.88 -34.47 63.79
C THR A 623 41.50 -34.57 64.51
N PHE A 624 40.59 -35.53 64.23
CA PHE A 624 40.67 -36.98 63.83
C PHE A 624 39.72 -37.31 62.64
N VAL A 625 39.87 -38.29 61.71
CA VAL A 625 40.31 -39.73 61.69
C VAL A 625 39.20 -40.71 62.14
N CYS A 626 38.77 -41.82 61.49
CA CYS A 626 39.22 -42.78 60.42
C CYS A 626 38.12 -42.98 59.32
N LYS A 627 38.32 -43.39 58.03
CA LYS A 627 39.01 -44.53 57.33
C LYS A 627 38.33 -45.93 57.48
N PRO A 628 38.38 -46.87 56.48
CA PRO A 628 39.15 -46.93 55.22
C PRO A 628 38.39 -47.40 53.91
N GLN A 629 39.17 -47.59 52.81
CA GLN A 629 38.90 -48.14 51.44
C GLN A 629 38.66 -49.71 51.40
N PRO A 630 38.62 -50.51 50.29
CA PRO A 630 39.08 -50.27 48.88
C PRO A 630 38.48 -51.03 47.62
N HIS A 631 38.96 -50.61 46.42
CA HIS A 631 39.41 -51.36 45.20
C HIS A 631 38.55 -52.28 44.25
N LEU A 632 38.88 -52.17 42.93
CA LEU A 632 39.01 -53.16 41.82
C LEU A 632 37.79 -54.09 41.48
N SER A 633 37.65 -54.77 40.31
CA SER A 633 38.30 -54.86 38.96
C SER A 633 37.22 -55.48 37.99
N THR A 634 37.34 -55.69 36.65
CA THR A 634 38.35 -56.47 35.89
C THR A 634 38.11 -56.36 34.35
N LEU A 635 39.15 -56.61 33.53
CA LEU A 635 39.14 -56.71 32.06
C LEU A 635 38.71 -58.08 31.50
N GLN A 636 38.26 -58.11 30.23
CA GLN A 636 38.58 -59.07 29.13
C GLN A 636 37.81 -58.63 27.86
N GLY A 637 38.28 -58.65 26.60
CA GLY A 637 39.60 -58.93 26.02
C GLY A 637 39.56 -60.06 24.96
N PHE A 638 39.76 -59.77 23.65
CA PHE A 638 40.56 -60.53 22.64
C PHE A 638 40.35 -60.06 21.17
N TYR A 639 41.12 -60.61 20.22
CA TYR A 639 41.57 -59.98 18.95
C TYR A 639 41.59 -60.96 17.73
N PHE A 640 41.41 -60.42 16.52
CA PHE A 640 42.04 -60.77 15.20
C PHE A 640 41.72 -62.02 14.31
N TYR A 641 41.89 -61.77 12.99
CA TYR A 641 42.09 -62.66 11.79
C TYR A 641 40.90 -63.51 11.27
N SER A 642 40.60 -63.58 9.95
CA SER A 642 41.47 -64.07 8.86
C SER A 642 41.11 -63.57 7.43
N LEU A 643 41.84 -64.05 6.41
CA LEU A 643 41.92 -63.58 5.01
C LEU A 643 41.67 -64.70 3.95
N CYS A 644 41.36 -64.28 2.70
CA CYS A 644 41.58 -64.95 1.41
C CYS A 644 40.79 -66.21 0.98
N ASN A 645 40.18 -66.15 -0.22
CA ASN A 645 40.55 -66.92 -1.44
C ASN A 645 39.73 -66.41 -2.68
N LEU A 646 40.36 -66.03 -3.82
CA LEU A 646 40.56 -66.78 -5.10
C LEU A 646 39.26 -67.11 -5.88
N ARG A 647 39.10 -67.00 -7.22
CA ARG A 647 39.83 -66.40 -8.39
C ARG A 647 38.85 -66.36 -9.66
N PRO A 648 39.23 -66.16 -10.96
CA PRO A 648 38.38 -65.41 -11.95
C PRO A 648 38.07 -66.15 -13.30
N GLN A 649 37.58 -65.39 -14.33
CA GLN A 649 37.49 -65.61 -15.83
C GLN A 649 36.06 -65.33 -16.39
N SER A 650 35.73 -64.96 -17.65
CA SER A 650 36.43 -64.65 -18.94
C SER A 650 35.47 -63.84 -19.87
N ILE A 651 35.86 -62.78 -20.61
CA ILE A 651 36.31 -62.67 -22.04
C ILE A 651 35.39 -63.26 -23.15
N GLN A 652 34.86 -62.39 -24.05
CA GLN A 652 34.79 -62.42 -25.55
C GLN A 652 33.74 -61.38 -26.04
N GLU A 653 33.92 -60.42 -26.97
CA GLU A 653 34.48 -60.32 -28.35
C GLU A 653 33.53 -60.65 -29.54
N LYS A 654 33.10 -59.58 -30.28
CA LYS A 654 32.93 -59.41 -31.77
C LYS A 654 31.74 -58.46 -32.11
N LYS A 655 31.96 -57.32 -32.79
CA LYS A 655 31.92 -57.07 -34.27
C LYS A 655 30.60 -57.59 -34.92
N LEU A 656 29.81 -56.82 -35.69
CA LEU A 656 30.17 -56.22 -36.99
C LEU A 656 29.01 -55.38 -37.67
N LEU A 657 29.36 -54.29 -38.39
CA LEU A 657 28.71 -53.63 -39.56
C LEU A 657 27.21 -53.16 -39.61
N LEU A 658 27.06 -51.82 -39.69
CA LEU A 658 26.44 -51.00 -40.76
C LEU A 658 25.04 -51.34 -41.40
N LYS A 659 24.11 -50.37 -41.31
CA LYS A 659 23.56 -49.48 -42.40
C LYS A 659 22.01 -49.37 -42.52
N LYS A 660 21.52 -48.12 -42.47
CA LYS A 660 20.27 -47.53 -43.04
C LYS A 660 18.88 -48.05 -42.60
N GLY A 661 17.98 -47.11 -42.31
CA GLY A 661 16.53 -47.28 -42.43
C GLY A 661 15.72 -46.55 -41.36
N SER A 662 15.22 -45.35 -41.66
CA SER A 662 14.20 -44.69 -40.83
C SER A 662 12.81 -45.17 -41.25
N ILE A 663 11.96 -45.55 -40.29
CA ILE A 663 10.50 -45.29 -40.22
C ILE A 663 9.91 -45.99 -38.98
N GLY A 664 9.11 -45.24 -38.21
CA GLY A 664 7.81 -45.72 -37.71
C GLY A 664 7.73 -46.61 -36.47
N LEU A 665 7.41 -45.97 -35.34
CA LEU A 665 6.42 -46.39 -34.32
C LEU A 665 6.57 -47.74 -33.58
N GLY A 666 6.55 -47.63 -32.25
CA GLY A 666 5.91 -48.63 -31.38
C GLY A 666 6.80 -49.24 -30.31
N LEU A 667 6.41 -49.02 -29.04
CA LEU A 667 6.78 -49.78 -27.85
C LEU A 667 8.27 -49.80 -27.45
N ILE A 668 8.58 -49.18 -26.31
CA ILE A 668 9.02 -49.87 -25.08
C ILE A 668 9.00 -48.84 -23.94
N SER A 669 8.07 -49.02 -23.01
CA SER A 669 8.21 -48.58 -21.63
C SER A 669 9.09 -49.58 -20.87
N GLN A 670 9.66 -49.18 -19.73
CA GLN A 670 10.59 -49.98 -18.90
C GLN A 670 11.97 -50.23 -19.53
N PHE A 671 12.90 -49.30 -19.29
CA PHE A 671 14.18 -49.56 -18.61
C PHE A 671 14.95 -48.22 -18.51
N LEU A 672 14.97 -47.60 -17.33
CA LEU A 672 15.98 -46.64 -16.83
C LEU A 672 15.47 -45.99 -15.52
N PHE A 673 15.27 -46.82 -14.50
CA PHE A 673 15.24 -46.38 -13.11
C PHE A 673 16.55 -46.85 -12.46
N ASN A 674 17.29 -45.90 -11.86
CA ASN A 674 18.09 -46.01 -10.62
C ASN A 674 19.53 -45.47 -10.68
N ASN A 675 19.80 -44.57 -9.71
CA ASN A 675 21.06 -44.15 -9.10
C ASN A 675 22.07 -43.29 -9.89
N PRO A 676 22.33 -42.08 -9.34
CA PRO A 676 23.68 -41.52 -9.29
C PRO A 676 24.04 -40.99 -7.88
N VAL A 677 24.51 -41.85 -6.97
CA VAL A 677 25.28 -41.44 -5.79
C VAL A 677 26.69 -41.98 -5.90
N LEU A 678 27.65 -41.14 -6.34
CA LEU A 678 29.11 -41.22 -6.12
C LEU A 678 29.89 -40.34 -7.11
N PHE A 679 30.06 -39.02 -6.87
CA PHE A 679 31.21 -38.28 -7.46
C PHE A 679 31.64 -36.95 -6.78
N TYR A 680 31.57 -36.82 -5.45
CA TYR A 680 32.16 -35.65 -4.76
C TYR A 680 32.93 -36.01 -3.48
N LYS A 681 34.12 -36.60 -3.63
CA LYS A 681 35.08 -36.72 -2.50
C LYS A 681 36.56 -36.89 -2.91
N ARG A 682 37.14 -35.90 -3.60
CA ARG A 682 38.60 -35.61 -3.61
C ARG A 682 38.92 -34.41 -4.51
N LEU A 683 39.40 -33.30 -3.91
CA LEU A 683 40.59 -32.51 -4.31
C LEU A 683 40.55 -31.11 -3.67
N LEU A 684 41.05 -31.04 -2.44
CA LEU A 684 41.78 -29.87 -1.98
C LEU A 684 43.27 -30.16 -2.24
N LEU A 685 43.98 -29.28 -2.94
CA LEU A 685 45.22 -28.63 -2.45
C LEU A 685 45.96 -27.83 -3.53
N ASN A 686 46.26 -26.59 -3.15
CA ASN A 686 47.36 -25.71 -3.59
C ASN A 686 47.37 -25.06 -4.99
N PRO A 687 48.04 -23.88 -5.10
CA PRO A 687 47.76 -22.88 -6.12
C PRO A 687 48.94 -22.69 -7.09
N SER A 688 48.83 -21.64 -7.93
CA SER A 688 49.79 -21.27 -8.99
C SER A 688 49.66 -22.08 -10.27
N ASN A 689 48.70 -21.69 -11.11
CA ASN A 689 48.94 -21.35 -12.53
C ASN A 689 47.63 -20.89 -13.18
N ILE A 690 47.49 -19.57 -13.42
CA ILE A 690 46.40 -19.02 -14.22
C ILE A 690 46.73 -19.28 -15.69
N LEU A 691 46.22 -20.38 -16.24
CA LEU A 691 46.33 -20.69 -17.65
C LEU A 691 45.14 -20.06 -18.39
N ILE A 692 45.34 -18.88 -18.98
CA ILE A 692 44.31 -18.20 -19.77
C ILE A 692 44.16 -18.90 -21.11
N VAL A 693 43.33 -19.94 -21.16
CA VAL A 693 42.85 -20.53 -22.42
C VAL A 693 41.69 -19.68 -22.94
N ARG A 694 41.95 -18.82 -23.91
CA ARG A 694 40.91 -18.16 -24.71
C ARG A 694 40.47 -19.11 -25.83
N SER A 695 39.33 -19.78 -25.65
CA SER A 695 38.56 -20.37 -26.75
C SER A 695 37.09 -19.96 -26.62
N PRO A 696 36.40 -19.61 -27.73
CA PRO A 696 35.00 -19.20 -27.67
C PRO A 696 34.12 -20.43 -27.42
N LEU A 697 33.63 -20.57 -26.20
CA LEU A 697 32.49 -21.46 -25.94
C LEU A 697 31.26 -20.86 -26.64
N GLN A 698 30.85 -21.49 -27.73
CA GLN A 698 29.52 -21.28 -28.31
C GLN A 698 28.48 -21.49 -27.19
N MET A 699 27.51 -20.60 -27.09
CA MET A 699 26.35 -20.87 -26.24
C MET A 699 25.65 -22.10 -26.81
N LEU A 700 25.63 -23.18 -26.04
CA LEU A 700 24.61 -24.20 -26.20
C LEU A 700 23.36 -23.61 -25.54
N ASP A 701 22.48 -23.01 -26.35
CA ASP A 701 21.17 -22.56 -25.87
C ASP A 701 20.34 -23.80 -25.49
N ILE A 702 20.41 -24.17 -24.22
CA ILE A 702 19.46 -25.13 -23.62
C ILE A 702 18.13 -24.39 -23.49
N HIS A 703 17.37 -24.36 -24.58
CA HIS A 703 15.95 -24.06 -24.55
C HIS A 703 15.23 -25.15 -23.75
N CYS A 704 15.19 -24.99 -22.43
CA CYS A 704 14.32 -25.75 -21.55
C CYS A 704 12.87 -25.22 -21.69
N THR A 705 12.30 -25.35 -22.89
CA THR A 705 10.90 -25.05 -23.17
C THR A 705 10.02 -26.21 -22.70
N GLN A 706 10.00 -26.44 -21.40
CA GLN A 706 8.84 -27.06 -20.75
C GLN A 706 8.10 -25.94 -20.02
N PRO A 707 6.80 -25.72 -20.29
CA PRO A 707 6.03 -24.81 -19.46
C PRO A 707 6.00 -25.39 -18.04
N VAL A 708 6.34 -24.57 -17.04
CA VAL A 708 6.08 -24.92 -15.65
C VAL A 708 4.55 -24.92 -15.51
N ASN A 709 3.93 -26.09 -15.60
CA ASN A 709 2.50 -26.23 -15.37
C ASN A 709 2.24 -25.85 -13.92
N VAL A 710 1.52 -24.76 -13.71
CA VAL A 710 1.31 -24.19 -12.38
C VAL A 710 -0.03 -24.55 -11.82
N ILE A 711 0.06 -24.94 -10.56
CA ILE A 711 -0.92 -25.70 -9.84
C ILE A 711 -1.16 -24.97 -8.52
N PHE A 712 -2.40 -24.56 -8.29
CA PHE A 712 -2.82 -23.82 -7.11
C PHE A 712 -3.35 -24.76 -6.02
N THR A 713 -3.28 -24.34 -4.76
CA THR A 713 -4.03 -24.98 -3.67
C THR A 713 -5.54 -24.83 -3.92
N GLY A 714 -6.27 -25.94 -3.99
CA GLY A 714 -7.72 -25.94 -4.23
C GLY A 714 -8.54 -25.70 -2.97
N VAL A 715 -9.63 -24.94 -3.08
CA VAL A 715 -10.59 -24.70 -1.99
C VAL A 715 -12.03 -24.78 -2.52
N ILE A 716 -12.94 -25.40 -1.78
CA ILE A 716 -14.40 -25.28 -2.01
C ILE A 716 -14.98 -24.30 -1.00
N ASP A 717 -15.76 -23.31 -1.48
CA ASP A 717 -16.54 -22.38 -0.65
C ASP A 717 -18.03 -22.80 -0.59
N LEU A 718 -18.56 -22.96 0.62
CA LEU A 718 -19.94 -23.39 0.89
C LEU A 718 -20.71 -22.36 1.74
N LEU A 719 -21.69 -21.67 1.14
CA LEU A 719 -22.40 -20.55 1.77
C LEU A 719 -23.74 -20.93 2.44
N GLY A 720 -23.69 -21.57 3.61
CA GLY A 720 -24.83 -21.64 4.54
C GLY A 720 -26.10 -22.29 3.97
N GLY A 721 -27.26 -21.88 4.49
CA GLY A 721 -28.57 -22.26 3.94
C GLY A 721 -29.06 -21.31 2.83
N VAL A 722 -28.15 -20.62 2.14
CA VAL A 722 -28.51 -19.64 1.12
C VAL A 722 -28.87 -20.35 -0.18
N VAL A 723 -29.96 -19.91 -0.80
CA VAL A 723 -30.43 -20.41 -2.09
C VAL A 723 -29.74 -19.67 -3.24
N GLY A 724 -29.36 -20.42 -4.27
CA GLY A 724 -28.64 -19.90 -5.44
C GLY A 724 -27.13 -20.12 -5.37
N LEU A 725 -26.42 -19.49 -6.30
CA LEU A 725 -24.95 -19.42 -6.32
C LEU A 725 -24.49 -18.05 -5.81
N VAL A 726 -23.57 -18.05 -4.84
CA VAL A 726 -22.99 -16.82 -4.28
C VAL A 726 -21.47 -16.93 -4.32
N GLU A 727 -20.83 -15.91 -4.90
CA GLU A 727 -19.45 -16.07 -5.40
C GLU A 727 -18.41 -15.24 -4.65
N PHE A 728 -18.83 -14.25 -3.86
CA PHE A 728 -17.93 -13.19 -3.37
C PHE A 728 -16.86 -13.64 -2.38
N LYS A 729 -17.02 -14.81 -1.74
CA LYS A 729 -15.96 -15.43 -0.91
C LYS A 729 -14.97 -16.19 -1.77
N ALA A 730 -15.46 -16.97 -2.73
CA ALA A 730 -14.59 -17.72 -3.66
C ALA A 730 -13.74 -16.79 -4.55
N SER A 731 -14.34 -15.73 -5.12
CA SER A 731 -13.59 -14.74 -5.89
C SER A 731 -12.50 -14.05 -5.06
N PHE A 732 -12.76 -13.90 -3.76
CA PHE A 732 -11.89 -13.23 -2.82
C PHE A 732 -10.76 -14.13 -2.30
N LEU A 733 -11.03 -15.40 -2.03
CA LEU A 733 -10.00 -16.44 -1.80
C LEU A 733 -9.08 -16.59 -3.03
N ALA A 734 -9.63 -16.59 -4.25
CA ALA A 734 -8.81 -16.62 -5.47
C ALA A 734 -7.96 -15.36 -5.68
N SER A 735 -8.44 -14.21 -5.19
CA SER A 735 -7.64 -12.98 -5.11
C SER A 735 -6.42 -13.09 -4.18
N TYR A 736 -6.37 -14.13 -3.33
CA TYR A 736 -5.31 -14.44 -2.38
C TYR A 736 -4.50 -15.71 -2.68
N GLY A 737 -4.68 -16.30 -3.88
CA GLY A 737 -3.84 -17.38 -4.42
C GLY A 737 -4.46 -18.78 -4.44
N PHE A 738 -5.73 -18.94 -4.05
CA PHE A 738 -6.42 -20.23 -4.01
C PHE A 738 -7.25 -20.48 -5.28
N ALA A 739 -7.12 -21.65 -5.93
CA ALA A 739 -8.11 -22.05 -6.93
C ALA A 739 -9.41 -22.42 -6.21
N THR A 740 -10.44 -21.58 -6.32
CA THR A 740 -11.60 -21.65 -5.43
C THR A 740 -12.90 -21.90 -6.18
N LEU A 741 -13.61 -22.97 -5.83
CA LEU A 741 -14.93 -23.31 -6.37
C LEU A 741 -16.02 -22.81 -5.42
N ALA A 742 -16.80 -21.80 -5.84
CA ALA A 742 -18.09 -21.51 -5.24
C ALA A 742 -19.08 -22.60 -5.69
N LEU A 743 -19.56 -23.43 -4.77
CA LEU A 743 -20.44 -24.56 -5.08
C LEU A 743 -21.88 -24.25 -4.66
N ALA A 744 -22.83 -24.32 -5.60
CA ALA A 744 -24.25 -24.25 -5.30
C ALA A 744 -24.81 -25.64 -4.96
N TYR A 745 -25.70 -25.71 -3.97
CA TYR A 745 -26.34 -26.97 -3.57
C TYR A 745 -27.84 -26.85 -3.26
N LEU A 746 -28.40 -25.64 -3.17
CA LEU A 746 -29.84 -25.39 -2.93
C LEU A 746 -30.40 -24.38 -3.93
N GLY A 747 -31.50 -24.75 -4.61
CA GLY A 747 -32.32 -23.88 -5.45
C GLY A 747 -31.55 -23.04 -6.49
N TYR A 748 -30.58 -23.65 -7.17
CA TYR A 748 -29.85 -23.04 -8.28
C TYR A 748 -30.00 -23.93 -9.51
N GLU A 749 -30.60 -23.40 -10.57
CA GLU A 749 -30.80 -24.11 -11.85
C GLU A 749 -31.61 -25.40 -11.70
N ASP A 750 -31.00 -26.57 -11.94
CA ASP A 750 -31.60 -27.89 -11.79
C ASP A 750 -31.54 -28.43 -10.35
N ARG A 751 -30.90 -27.73 -9.42
CA ARG A 751 -30.81 -28.13 -8.01
C ARG A 751 -32.11 -27.78 -7.28
N PRO A 752 -32.72 -28.72 -6.53
CA PRO A 752 -34.00 -28.48 -5.85
C PRO A 752 -33.89 -27.39 -4.78
N LEU A 753 -34.98 -26.64 -4.58
CA LEU A 753 -35.06 -25.62 -3.54
C LEU A 753 -35.02 -26.22 -2.14
N SER A 754 -35.71 -27.34 -1.93
CA SER A 754 -35.76 -28.10 -0.67
C SER A 754 -35.60 -29.59 -1.02
N PRO A 755 -34.39 -30.16 -0.93
CA PRO A 755 -34.17 -31.59 -1.17
C PRO A 755 -34.70 -32.43 0.00
N SER A 756 -35.06 -33.69 -0.26
CA SER A 756 -35.42 -34.65 0.80
C SER A 756 -34.22 -35.10 1.63
N THR A 757 -33.03 -35.18 1.02
CA THR A 757 -31.75 -35.53 1.65
C THR A 757 -30.64 -34.64 1.11
N ILE A 758 -29.62 -34.33 1.93
CA ILE A 758 -28.36 -33.77 1.43
C ILE A 758 -27.47 -34.93 0.99
N ASN A 759 -27.47 -35.23 -0.32
CA ASN A 759 -26.61 -36.27 -0.88
C ASN A 759 -25.14 -35.82 -0.87
N LEU A 760 -24.30 -36.50 -0.09
CA LEU A 760 -22.88 -36.22 0.04
C LEU A 760 -22.05 -36.68 -1.17
N ASP A 761 -22.56 -37.63 -1.95
CA ASP A 761 -21.93 -38.10 -3.20
C ASP A 761 -21.79 -36.94 -4.21
N TYR A 762 -22.66 -35.92 -4.14
CA TYR A 762 -22.53 -34.67 -4.92
C TYR A 762 -21.26 -33.88 -4.58
N PHE A 763 -20.95 -33.80 -3.29
CA PHE A 763 -19.80 -33.03 -2.82
C PHE A 763 -18.51 -33.84 -3.01
N GLU A 764 -18.60 -35.18 -3.03
CA GLU A 764 -17.55 -36.08 -3.55
C GLU A 764 -17.25 -35.80 -5.03
N GLU A 765 -18.28 -35.73 -5.89
CA GLU A 765 -18.14 -35.37 -7.32
C GLU A 765 -17.45 -34.01 -7.48
N ALA A 766 -17.92 -32.97 -6.77
CA ALA A 766 -17.34 -31.63 -6.83
C ALA A 766 -15.91 -31.54 -6.31
N ALA A 767 -15.58 -32.27 -5.23
CA ALA A 767 -14.22 -32.33 -4.68
C ALA A 767 -13.26 -33.05 -5.62
N ASN A 768 -13.64 -34.22 -6.13
CA ASN A 768 -12.82 -35.00 -7.06
C ASN A 768 -12.63 -34.26 -8.39
N TRP A 769 -13.67 -33.59 -8.90
CA TRP A 769 -13.56 -32.67 -10.04
C TRP A 769 -12.53 -31.57 -9.79
N LEU A 770 -12.61 -30.86 -8.66
CA LEU A 770 -11.65 -29.79 -8.34
C LEU A 770 -10.22 -30.33 -8.19
N ILE A 771 -10.03 -31.48 -7.56
CA ILE A 771 -8.73 -32.17 -7.40
C ILE A 771 -8.13 -32.58 -8.77
N SER A 772 -8.98 -33.03 -9.70
CA SER A 772 -8.55 -33.43 -11.06
C SER A 772 -8.29 -32.25 -12.01
N HIS A 773 -8.68 -31.03 -11.66
CA HIS A 773 -8.52 -29.87 -12.51
C HIS A 773 -7.02 -29.55 -12.71
N PRO A 774 -6.50 -29.38 -13.94
CA PRO A 774 -5.06 -29.34 -14.23
C PRO A 774 -4.29 -28.14 -13.66
N LYS A 775 -4.99 -27.19 -13.02
CA LYS A 775 -4.42 -26.07 -12.27
C LYS A 775 -4.66 -26.17 -10.74
N VAL A 776 -4.99 -27.35 -10.22
CA VAL A 776 -5.23 -27.60 -8.78
C VAL A 776 -4.35 -28.73 -8.26
N LEU A 777 -3.83 -28.59 -7.04
CA LEU A 777 -2.92 -29.59 -6.47
C LEU A 777 -3.68 -30.90 -6.23
N PRO A 778 -3.21 -32.03 -6.79
CA PRO A 778 -3.96 -33.29 -6.74
C PRO A 778 -3.86 -34.00 -5.37
N HIS A 779 -3.10 -33.44 -4.42
CA HIS A 779 -2.92 -34.00 -3.08
C HIS A 779 -4.13 -33.78 -2.15
N GLY A 780 -5.04 -32.88 -2.51
CA GLY A 780 -6.28 -32.60 -1.79
C GLY A 780 -6.67 -31.13 -1.76
N ILE A 781 -7.81 -30.85 -1.11
CA ILE A 781 -8.44 -29.52 -1.09
C ILE A 781 -8.75 -29.03 0.32
N GLY A 782 -8.85 -27.72 0.47
CA GLY A 782 -9.44 -27.08 1.64
C GLY A 782 -10.94 -26.87 1.50
N MET A 783 -11.61 -26.68 2.62
CA MET A 783 -13.01 -26.25 2.65
C MET A 783 -13.13 -24.96 3.46
N HIS A 784 -13.80 -23.96 2.88
CA HIS A 784 -14.17 -22.73 3.57
C HIS A 784 -15.69 -22.66 3.61
N ALA A 785 -16.29 -22.68 4.80
CA ALA A 785 -17.72 -22.93 4.89
C ALA A 785 -18.37 -22.23 6.08
N ILE A 786 -19.61 -21.75 5.91
CA ILE A 786 -20.38 -21.07 6.95
C ILE A 786 -21.70 -21.80 7.22
N CYS A 787 -22.14 -21.83 8.48
CA CYS A 787 -23.46 -22.31 8.90
C CYS A 787 -23.75 -23.72 8.34
N TYR A 788 -24.83 -23.90 7.58
CA TYR A 788 -25.21 -25.19 6.99
C TYR A 788 -24.12 -25.78 6.06
N GLY A 789 -23.38 -24.93 5.35
CA GLY A 789 -22.21 -25.38 4.57
C GLY A 789 -21.09 -25.94 5.45
N SER A 790 -20.92 -25.41 6.66
CA SER A 790 -19.87 -25.88 7.59
C SER A 790 -20.16 -27.28 8.13
N TRP A 791 -21.44 -27.63 8.31
CA TRP A 791 -21.87 -28.98 8.66
C TRP A 791 -21.52 -29.98 7.55
N ILE A 792 -21.78 -29.61 6.28
CA ILE A 792 -21.38 -30.41 5.11
C ILE A 792 -19.85 -30.59 5.08
N ALA A 793 -19.07 -29.53 5.32
CA ALA A 793 -17.61 -29.62 5.36
C ALA A 793 -17.09 -30.52 6.49
N LEU A 794 -17.69 -30.45 7.68
CA LEU A 794 -17.36 -31.34 8.80
C LEU A 794 -17.75 -32.80 8.51
N LEU A 795 -18.89 -33.05 7.85
CA LEU A 795 -19.30 -34.38 7.39
C LEU A 795 -18.29 -34.96 6.37
N MET A 796 -17.91 -34.19 5.35
CA MET A 796 -16.92 -34.64 4.35
C MET A 796 -15.57 -35.01 4.98
N ALA A 797 -15.11 -34.22 5.94
CA ALA A 797 -13.87 -34.50 6.68
C ALA A 797 -14.01 -35.71 7.62
N SER A 798 -15.16 -35.87 8.29
CA SER A 798 -15.42 -36.96 9.26
C SER A 798 -15.63 -38.32 8.59
N TYR A 799 -16.26 -38.36 7.42
CA TYR A 799 -16.50 -39.58 6.65
C TYR A 799 -15.43 -39.85 5.58
N HIS A 800 -14.39 -39.02 5.51
CA HIS A 800 -13.28 -39.12 4.54
C HIS A 800 -13.73 -39.24 3.09
N ILE A 801 -14.75 -38.45 2.73
CA ILE A 801 -15.46 -38.52 1.44
C ILE A 801 -14.54 -38.12 0.27
N ALA A 802 -13.63 -37.19 0.52
CA ALA A 802 -12.59 -36.78 -0.42
C ALA A 802 -11.29 -36.48 0.35
N PRO A 803 -10.15 -36.28 -0.34
CA PRO A 803 -8.90 -35.79 0.25
C PRO A 803 -8.99 -34.36 0.83
N ILE A 804 -9.74 -34.17 1.92
CA ILE A 804 -9.89 -32.88 2.61
C ILE A 804 -8.68 -32.64 3.51
N LYS A 805 -7.89 -31.60 3.18
CA LYS A 805 -6.64 -31.26 3.85
C LYS A 805 -6.79 -30.22 4.95
N ALA A 806 -7.82 -29.37 4.91
CA ALA A 806 -8.13 -28.41 5.96
C ALA A 806 -9.60 -27.98 5.91
N VAL A 807 -10.22 -27.69 7.07
CA VAL A 807 -11.59 -27.16 7.16
C VAL A 807 -11.61 -25.84 7.93
N VAL A 808 -12.21 -24.80 7.36
CA VAL A 808 -12.57 -23.56 8.04
C VAL A 808 -14.09 -23.53 8.19
N ALA A 809 -14.57 -23.69 9.43
CA ALA A 809 -15.98 -23.79 9.78
C ALA A 809 -16.43 -22.54 10.56
N VAL A 810 -17.13 -21.65 9.87
CA VAL A 810 -17.67 -20.39 10.40
C VAL A 810 -19.11 -20.61 10.91
N SER A 811 -19.39 -20.19 12.14
CA SER A 811 -20.67 -20.35 12.84
C SER A 811 -21.19 -21.80 12.79
N PRO A 812 -20.41 -22.77 13.31
CA PRO A 812 -20.51 -24.18 12.94
C PRO A 812 -21.78 -24.89 13.40
N LEU A 813 -22.07 -26.00 12.73
CA LEU A 813 -23.19 -26.92 12.98
C LEU A 813 -22.70 -28.39 12.95
N VAL A 814 -23.25 -29.23 13.83
CA VAL A 814 -22.91 -30.67 13.94
C VAL A 814 -24.11 -31.61 13.90
N ILE A 815 -25.34 -31.10 13.83
CA ILE A 815 -26.58 -31.89 13.90
C ILE A 815 -27.36 -31.74 12.59
N ALA A 816 -27.81 -32.86 12.03
CA ALA A 816 -28.80 -32.91 10.96
C ALA A 816 -30.18 -32.47 11.50
N PHE A 817 -30.55 -31.19 11.34
CA PHE A 817 -31.82 -30.65 11.85
C PHE A 817 -32.82 -30.13 10.80
N LEU A 818 -32.35 -29.78 9.60
CA LEU A 818 -33.21 -29.34 8.47
C LEU A 818 -33.49 -30.48 7.49
N HIS A 819 -32.46 -31.25 7.17
CA HIS A 819 -32.51 -32.38 6.26
C HIS A 819 -31.55 -33.45 6.79
N PRO A 820 -31.90 -34.74 6.70
CA PRO A 820 -30.92 -35.81 6.83
C PRO A 820 -29.92 -35.76 5.68
N PHE A 821 -28.72 -36.29 5.88
CA PHE A 821 -27.76 -36.51 4.80
C PHE A 821 -27.88 -37.91 4.22
N GLN A 822 -27.44 -38.09 2.98
CA GLN A 822 -27.31 -39.39 2.33
C GLN A 822 -25.87 -39.62 1.93
N LEU A 823 -25.34 -40.82 2.19
CA LEU A 823 -23.98 -41.23 1.82
C LEU A 823 -24.03 -42.64 1.25
N LYS A 824 -23.61 -42.82 -0.01
CA LYS A 824 -23.53 -44.14 -0.67
C LYS A 824 -24.84 -44.95 -0.55
N GLY A 825 -25.97 -44.26 -0.68
CA GLY A 825 -27.32 -44.82 -0.59
C GLY A 825 -27.94 -44.82 0.82
N GLY A 826 -27.16 -44.88 1.90
CA GLY A 826 -27.66 -44.83 3.28
C GLY A 826 -28.09 -43.42 3.69
N VAL A 827 -29.23 -43.29 4.38
CA VAL A 827 -29.79 -42.00 4.84
C VAL A 827 -29.65 -41.88 6.35
N SER A 828 -29.25 -40.70 6.85
CA SER A 828 -29.14 -40.43 8.27
C SER A 828 -30.49 -40.23 8.95
N ASP A 829 -30.50 -40.37 10.27
CA ASP A 829 -31.52 -39.79 11.13
C ASP A 829 -31.51 -38.25 11.02
N MET A 830 -32.54 -37.61 11.54
CA MET A 830 -32.63 -36.15 11.70
C MET A 830 -33.18 -35.84 13.08
N ILE A 831 -32.60 -34.85 13.78
CA ILE A 831 -33.13 -34.35 15.05
C ILE A 831 -33.76 -32.98 14.76
N PRO A 832 -35.10 -32.88 14.64
CA PRO A 832 -35.77 -31.65 14.23
C PRO A 832 -35.60 -30.53 15.26
N LEU A 833 -35.83 -29.29 14.81
CA LEU A 833 -35.92 -28.13 15.69
C LEU A 833 -37.12 -28.26 16.63
N ASP A 834 -36.94 -27.81 17.87
CA ASP A 834 -38.06 -27.54 18.77
C ASP A 834 -38.64 -26.16 18.42
N GLU A 835 -39.62 -26.15 17.51
CA GLU A 835 -40.28 -24.91 17.06
C GLU A 835 -40.88 -24.10 18.22
N SER A 836 -41.26 -24.74 19.33
CA SER A 836 -41.80 -24.05 20.52
C SER A 836 -40.77 -23.15 21.21
N LYS A 837 -39.47 -23.37 20.95
CA LYS A 837 -38.34 -22.58 21.46
C LYS A 837 -37.82 -21.54 20.47
N VAL A 838 -38.43 -21.38 19.28
CA VAL A 838 -38.09 -20.28 18.36
C VAL A 838 -38.57 -18.95 18.97
N VAL A 839 -37.64 -18.09 19.35
CA VAL A 839 -37.96 -16.81 19.99
C VAL A 839 -38.23 -15.75 18.91
N SER A 840 -39.37 -15.08 18.99
CA SER A 840 -39.69 -13.93 18.12
C SER A 840 -39.14 -12.63 18.69
N SER A 841 -38.58 -11.78 17.84
CA SER A 841 -38.07 -10.44 18.18
C SER A 841 -38.48 -9.40 17.14
N GLU A 842 -38.30 -8.11 17.43
CA GLU A 842 -38.48 -7.03 16.45
C GLU A 842 -37.61 -7.16 15.19
N LYS A 843 -36.52 -7.93 15.30
CA LYS A 843 -35.56 -8.23 14.23
C LYS A 843 -35.87 -9.55 13.50
N GLY A 844 -36.95 -10.24 13.87
CA GLY A 844 -37.30 -11.55 13.31
C GLY A 844 -37.07 -12.69 14.29
N SER A 845 -37.05 -13.92 13.76
CA SER A 845 -36.94 -15.16 14.53
C SER A 845 -35.49 -15.45 14.94
N ILE A 846 -35.33 -15.92 16.18
CA ILE A 846 -34.08 -16.34 16.82
C ILE A 846 -34.14 -17.86 16.99
N TRP A 847 -33.25 -18.58 16.32
CA TRP A 847 -33.30 -20.03 16.18
C TRP A 847 -32.32 -20.77 17.11
N ARG A 848 -31.36 -20.04 17.72
CA ARG A 848 -30.35 -20.60 18.62
C ARG A 848 -30.91 -21.48 19.75
N PHE A 849 -32.10 -21.18 20.25
CA PHE A 849 -32.75 -21.92 21.34
C PHE A 849 -33.60 -23.10 20.88
N ALA A 850 -33.96 -23.17 19.59
CA ALA A 850 -34.74 -24.25 18.99
C ALA A 850 -33.88 -25.46 18.60
N GLN A 851 -32.57 -25.28 18.48
CA GLN A 851 -31.62 -26.37 18.24
C GLN A 851 -31.37 -27.15 19.55
N PRO A 852 -31.41 -28.50 19.52
CA PRO A 852 -31.20 -29.32 20.70
C PRO A 852 -29.77 -29.19 21.23
N THR A 853 -29.66 -28.88 22.53
CA THR A 853 -28.38 -28.70 23.24
C THR A 853 -28.33 -29.52 24.55
N ASP A 854 -29.38 -30.30 24.82
CA ASP A 854 -29.48 -31.13 26.02
C ASP A 854 -28.63 -32.42 25.89
N ILE A 855 -28.02 -32.83 27.00
CA ILE A 855 -26.84 -33.70 27.01
C ILE A 855 -27.20 -35.19 26.98
N ASP A 856 -28.42 -35.58 27.36
CA ASP A 856 -28.81 -36.99 27.46
C ASP A 856 -28.80 -37.75 26.11
N TYR A 857 -29.10 -37.06 25.01
CA TYR A 857 -28.95 -37.58 23.64
C TYR A 857 -27.50 -37.52 23.12
N MET A 858 -26.62 -36.81 23.85
CA MET A 858 -25.27 -36.41 23.43
C MET A 858 -24.17 -36.95 24.37
N ASN A 859 -24.47 -37.92 25.23
CA ASN A 859 -23.48 -38.60 26.07
C ASN A 859 -22.45 -39.34 25.17
N PRO A 860 -21.14 -39.21 25.40
CA PRO A 860 -20.08 -39.83 24.60
C PRO A 860 -20.25 -41.33 24.29
N THR A 861 -20.97 -42.08 25.14
CA THR A 861 -21.25 -43.53 25.00
C THR A 861 -22.57 -43.85 24.28
N THR A 862 -23.42 -42.85 24.00
CA THR A 862 -24.67 -43.00 23.21
C THR A 862 -24.66 -42.22 21.90
N VAL A 863 -23.85 -41.16 21.76
CA VAL A 863 -23.68 -40.37 20.52
C VAL A 863 -23.43 -41.23 19.28
N SER A 864 -22.63 -42.29 19.41
CA SER A 864 -22.30 -43.20 18.31
C SER A 864 -23.48 -44.02 17.78
N LYS A 865 -24.69 -43.86 18.34
CA LYS A 865 -25.93 -44.51 17.91
C LYS A 865 -26.82 -43.61 17.05
N TYR A 866 -26.58 -42.30 16.99
CA TYR A 866 -27.41 -41.35 16.25
C TYR A 866 -26.70 -40.88 14.99
N SER A 867 -27.15 -41.35 13.83
CA SER A 867 -26.51 -40.99 12.56
C SER A 867 -26.74 -39.52 12.17
N ALA A 868 -27.65 -38.82 12.84
CA ALA A 868 -27.87 -37.37 12.73
C ALA A 868 -26.70 -36.51 13.26
N ILE A 869 -25.84 -37.05 14.12
CA ILE A 869 -24.73 -36.31 14.75
C ILE A 869 -23.47 -36.49 13.90
N THR A 870 -22.75 -35.40 13.65
CA THR A 870 -21.49 -35.44 12.90
C THR A 870 -20.39 -36.07 13.76
N PRO A 871 -19.77 -37.19 13.36
CA PRO A 871 -18.76 -37.90 14.15
C PRO A 871 -17.39 -37.23 14.03
N VAL A 872 -17.27 -36.03 14.58
CA VAL A 872 -16.09 -35.16 14.44
C VAL A 872 -14.81 -35.76 15.01
N GLU A 873 -14.91 -36.74 15.91
CA GLU A 873 -13.80 -37.59 16.36
C GLU A 873 -13.04 -38.28 15.20
N ASN A 874 -13.71 -38.53 14.06
CA ASN A 874 -13.11 -39.19 12.91
C ASN A 874 -12.24 -38.24 12.07
N ILE A 875 -12.39 -36.92 12.20
CA ILE A 875 -11.64 -35.94 11.42
C ILE A 875 -10.13 -36.13 11.64
N ASN A 876 -9.36 -36.18 10.54
CA ASN A 876 -7.91 -36.40 10.55
C ASN A 876 -7.11 -35.20 9.96
N CYS A 877 -7.80 -34.12 9.60
CA CYS A 877 -7.19 -32.90 9.07
C CYS A 877 -7.40 -31.70 10.02
N PRO A 878 -6.56 -30.65 9.95
CA PRO A 878 -6.74 -29.44 10.73
C PRO A 878 -8.11 -28.78 10.50
N VAL A 879 -8.72 -28.30 11.59
CA VAL A 879 -10.00 -27.59 11.62
C VAL A 879 -9.85 -26.25 12.32
N MET A 880 -10.23 -25.16 11.65
CA MET A 880 -10.41 -23.84 12.24
C MET A 880 -11.90 -23.57 12.47
N LEU A 881 -12.30 -23.45 13.73
CA LEU A 881 -13.63 -23.03 14.15
C LEU A 881 -13.64 -21.51 14.31
N VAL A 882 -14.61 -20.83 13.71
CA VAL A 882 -14.80 -19.38 13.83
C VAL A 882 -16.21 -19.11 14.31
N SER A 883 -16.41 -18.39 15.42
CA SER A 883 -17.74 -18.17 15.98
C SER A 883 -17.92 -16.81 16.66
N GLY A 884 -19.14 -16.27 16.57
CA GLY A 884 -19.59 -15.15 17.38
C GLY A 884 -20.36 -15.60 18.62
N THR A 885 -20.17 -14.94 19.76
CA THR A 885 -20.91 -15.27 21.00
C THR A 885 -22.36 -14.79 20.98
N ASP A 886 -22.66 -13.80 20.14
CA ASP A 886 -23.99 -13.24 19.91
C ASP A 886 -24.59 -13.76 18.58
N ASP A 887 -24.22 -14.99 18.19
CA ASP A 887 -24.95 -15.73 17.17
C ASP A 887 -26.37 -16.00 17.69
N LEU A 888 -27.38 -15.59 16.92
CA LEU A 888 -28.80 -15.78 17.22
C LEU A 888 -29.46 -16.87 16.34
N ASN A 889 -28.73 -17.39 15.35
CA ASN A 889 -29.21 -18.47 14.48
C ASN A 889 -28.79 -19.84 15.02
N ASN A 890 -27.53 -20.00 15.43
CA ASN A 890 -26.94 -21.26 15.89
C ASN A 890 -26.47 -21.19 17.35
N PRO A 891 -26.57 -22.27 18.14
CA PRO A 891 -25.96 -22.39 19.45
C PRO A 891 -24.46 -22.66 19.31
N THR A 892 -23.72 -21.69 18.76
CA THR A 892 -22.28 -21.81 18.47
C THR A 892 -21.44 -22.11 19.71
N ASP A 893 -21.82 -21.56 20.88
CA ASP A 893 -21.15 -21.86 22.16
C ASP A 893 -21.24 -23.35 22.54
N PHE A 894 -22.37 -24.01 22.27
CA PHE A 894 -22.50 -25.46 22.44
C PHE A 894 -21.73 -26.20 21.35
N THR A 895 -21.95 -25.85 20.08
CA THR A 895 -21.40 -26.59 18.92
C THR A 895 -19.87 -26.56 18.90
N VAL A 896 -19.26 -25.40 19.15
CA VAL A 896 -17.80 -25.27 19.22
C VAL A 896 -17.23 -26.04 20.41
N LYS A 897 -17.91 -26.02 21.57
CA LYS A 897 -17.50 -26.80 22.74
C LYS A 897 -17.58 -28.31 22.46
N PHE A 898 -18.68 -28.79 21.89
CA PHE A 898 -18.86 -30.18 21.49
C PHE A 898 -17.72 -30.66 20.58
N ILE A 899 -17.38 -29.90 19.53
CA ILE A 899 -16.29 -30.28 18.61
C ILE A 899 -14.95 -30.37 19.34
N ILE A 900 -14.62 -29.36 20.16
CA ILE A 900 -13.33 -29.30 20.88
C ILE A 900 -13.22 -30.43 21.91
N ASP A 901 -14.25 -30.64 22.73
CA ASP A 901 -14.26 -31.70 23.74
C ASP A 901 -14.13 -33.08 23.06
N ARG A 902 -14.90 -33.32 21.99
CA ARG A 902 -14.92 -34.60 21.27
C ARG A 902 -13.60 -34.93 20.58
N LEU A 903 -12.96 -33.93 19.97
CA LEU A 903 -11.60 -34.09 19.42
C LEU A 903 -10.58 -34.37 20.54
N LYS A 904 -10.67 -33.66 21.66
CA LYS A 904 -9.78 -33.83 22.82
C LYS A 904 -9.94 -35.20 23.51
N GLU A 905 -11.16 -35.70 23.65
CA GLU A 905 -11.45 -37.05 24.15
C GLU A 905 -10.77 -38.14 23.31
N ASN A 906 -10.47 -37.84 22.05
CA ASN A 906 -9.81 -38.74 21.10
C ASN A 906 -8.34 -38.35 20.80
N GLY A 907 -7.72 -37.47 21.60
CA GLY A 907 -6.31 -37.06 21.46
C GLY A 907 -5.99 -36.18 20.24
N LYS A 908 -7.02 -35.56 19.64
CA LYS A 908 -6.96 -34.79 18.40
C LYS A 908 -7.10 -33.27 18.62
N GLU A 909 -6.97 -32.78 19.85
CA GLU A 909 -7.08 -31.33 20.13
C GLU A 909 -6.06 -30.48 19.36
N HIS A 910 -4.91 -31.07 19.00
CA HIS A 910 -3.86 -30.43 18.19
C HIS A 910 -4.32 -30.09 16.76
N LEU A 911 -5.38 -30.72 16.25
CA LEU A 911 -5.98 -30.39 14.94
C LEU A 911 -6.90 -29.16 15.01
N CYS A 912 -7.33 -28.72 16.19
CA CYS A 912 -8.39 -27.73 16.34
C CYS A 912 -7.87 -26.33 16.71
N THR A 913 -8.09 -25.35 15.84
CA THR A 913 -7.92 -23.92 16.14
C THR A 913 -9.30 -23.28 16.40
N ASN A 914 -9.47 -22.56 17.51
CA ASN A 914 -10.74 -21.91 17.87
C ASN A 914 -10.60 -20.38 17.92
N LEU A 915 -11.37 -19.68 17.07
CA LEU A 915 -11.50 -18.22 17.05
C LEU A 915 -12.92 -17.82 17.49
N ARG A 916 -13.07 -17.53 18.78
CA ARG A 916 -14.36 -17.12 19.40
C ARG A 916 -14.38 -15.62 19.68
N TYR A 917 -15.31 -14.91 19.05
CA TYR A 917 -15.39 -13.44 19.05
C TYR A 917 -16.56 -12.93 19.92
N PRO A 918 -16.27 -12.24 21.04
CA PRO A 918 -17.30 -11.61 21.87
C PRO A 918 -18.15 -10.63 21.08
N GLN A 919 -19.47 -10.71 21.23
CA GLN A 919 -20.46 -9.82 20.58
C GLN A 919 -20.41 -9.80 19.04
N ALA A 920 -19.70 -10.72 18.38
CA ALA A 920 -19.92 -10.99 16.97
C ALA A 920 -21.16 -11.88 16.80
N GLY A 921 -21.81 -11.76 15.64
CA GLY A 921 -23.02 -12.50 15.28
C GLY A 921 -22.75 -13.62 14.30
N HIS A 922 -23.83 -14.17 13.73
CA HIS A 922 -23.77 -15.34 12.83
C HIS A 922 -22.98 -15.11 11.53
N LEU A 923 -23.18 -13.94 10.90
CA LEU A 923 -22.70 -13.65 9.54
C LEU A 923 -21.30 -13.01 9.53
N ILE A 924 -20.29 -13.77 9.95
CA ILE A 924 -18.88 -13.32 9.86
C ILE A 924 -18.42 -13.37 8.39
N GLU A 925 -18.34 -12.19 7.79
CA GLU A 925 -18.06 -11.94 6.37
C GLU A 925 -16.68 -11.27 6.17
N PRO A 926 -16.15 -11.15 4.94
CA PRO A 926 -14.90 -10.43 4.66
C PRO A 926 -14.80 -9.02 5.33
N PRO A 927 -13.58 -8.55 5.66
CA PRO A 927 -13.38 -7.31 6.40
C PRO A 927 -14.10 -6.09 5.81
N TYR A 928 -14.61 -5.27 6.71
CA TYR A 928 -15.45 -4.09 6.49
C TYR A 928 -16.78 -4.32 5.73
N SER A 929 -17.20 -5.57 5.51
CA SER A 929 -18.59 -5.85 5.09
C SER A 929 -19.55 -5.37 6.20
N PRO A 930 -20.56 -4.52 5.91
CA PRO A 930 -21.41 -3.95 6.96
C PRO A 930 -22.21 -5.02 7.70
N LEU A 931 -22.37 -4.86 9.03
CA LEU A 931 -23.17 -5.76 9.84
C LEU A 931 -24.62 -5.83 9.32
N CYS A 932 -25.06 -7.05 9.02
CA CYS A 932 -26.47 -7.39 8.85
C CYS A 932 -26.91 -8.21 10.08
N ASP A 933 -27.48 -7.53 11.07
CA ASP A 933 -27.95 -8.13 12.33
C ASP A 933 -29.29 -8.86 12.18
N PHE A 934 -30.03 -8.58 11.10
CA PHE A 934 -31.16 -9.38 10.62
C PHE A 934 -31.42 -9.18 9.12
N SER A 935 -32.03 -10.17 8.47
CA SER A 935 -32.44 -10.06 7.06
C SER A 935 -33.76 -10.74 6.73
N PHE A 936 -34.45 -10.21 5.73
CA PHE A 936 -35.53 -10.93 5.05
C PHE A 936 -34.97 -12.07 4.20
N SER A 937 -35.60 -13.24 4.26
CA SER A 937 -35.28 -14.39 3.42
C SER A 937 -36.56 -14.97 2.78
N LYS A 938 -36.62 -14.96 1.44
CA LYS A 938 -37.76 -15.54 0.71
C LYS A 938 -37.79 -17.07 0.87
N SER A 939 -36.64 -17.74 0.74
CA SER A 939 -36.55 -19.20 0.88
C SER A 939 -36.92 -19.65 2.28
N THR A 940 -36.46 -18.96 3.32
CA THR A 940 -36.83 -19.29 4.72
C THR A 940 -38.34 -19.13 4.95
N LYS A 941 -38.95 -18.08 4.39
CA LYS A 941 -40.42 -17.92 4.41
C LYS A 941 -41.14 -19.12 3.76
N GLU A 942 -40.63 -19.59 2.62
CA GLU A 942 -41.21 -20.70 1.85
C GLU A 942 -40.94 -22.08 2.49
N TRP A 943 -39.83 -22.25 3.22
CA TRP A 943 -39.47 -23.52 3.88
C TRP A 943 -40.16 -23.72 5.24
N CYS A 944 -40.22 -22.68 6.08
CA CYS A 944 -40.61 -22.81 7.49
C CYS A 944 -41.45 -21.64 7.99
N GLY A 945 -42.04 -20.84 7.09
CA GLY A 945 -42.95 -19.75 7.45
C GLY A 945 -42.30 -18.49 8.04
N TYR A 946 -41.03 -18.52 8.43
CA TYR A 946 -40.33 -17.38 9.05
C TYR A 946 -39.66 -16.45 8.01
N PRO A 947 -40.20 -15.24 7.73
CA PRO A 947 -39.67 -14.35 6.69
C PRO A 947 -38.44 -13.54 7.10
N TYR A 948 -38.19 -13.37 8.41
CA TYR A 948 -37.06 -12.61 8.93
C TYR A 948 -36.27 -13.45 9.93
N LEU A 949 -34.96 -13.50 9.74
CA LEU A 949 -34.00 -14.18 10.61
C LEU A 949 -33.12 -13.15 11.33
N ALA A 950 -32.96 -13.31 12.64
CA ALA A 950 -32.02 -12.56 13.45
C ALA A 950 -30.65 -13.25 13.45
N TRP A 951 -29.61 -12.51 13.08
CA TRP A 951 -28.23 -12.99 13.00
C TRP A 951 -27.39 -12.57 14.21
N GLY A 952 -27.80 -11.48 14.86
CA GLY A 952 -27.12 -10.90 16.02
C GLY A 952 -25.81 -10.17 15.67
N GLY A 953 -25.08 -9.77 16.72
CA GLY A 953 -23.83 -9.04 16.67
C GLY A 953 -23.97 -7.54 16.98
N ALA A 954 -22.95 -6.99 17.63
CA ALA A 954 -22.76 -5.56 17.82
C ALA A 954 -21.79 -4.99 16.77
N THR A 955 -22.15 -3.91 16.08
CA THR A 955 -21.45 -3.42 14.86
C THR A 955 -19.94 -3.32 14.99
N VAL A 956 -19.42 -2.73 16.07
CA VAL A 956 -17.96 -2.54 16.28
C VAL A 956 -17.24 -3.86 16.58
N ALA A 957 -17.85 -4.72 17.40
CA ALA A 957 -17.25 -6.00 17.77
C ALA A 957 -17.27 -6.99 16.60
N HIS A 958 -18.37 -6.99 15.85
CA HIS A 958 -18.52 -7.77 14.62
C HIS A 958 -17.50 -7.33 13.55
N ALA A 959 -17.36 -6.02 13.28
CA ALA A 959 -16.36 -5.51 12.33
C ALA A 959 -14.92 -5.96 12.70
N ARG A 960 -14.55 -5.88 13.99
CA ARG A 960 -13.25 -6.36 14.49
C ARG A 960 -13.08 -7.87 14.34
N ALA A 961 -14.14 -8.66 14.53
CA ALA A 961 -14.09 -10.10 14.32
C ALA A 961 -13.75 -10.44 12.86
N GLN A 962 -14.37 -9.74 11.90
CA GLN A 962 -14.10 -9.89 10.48
C GLN A 962 -12.67 -9.49 10.11
N GLU A 963 -12.21 -8.34 10.62
CA GLU A 963 -10.84 -7.82 10.43
C GLU A 963 -9.76 -8.77 10.97
N ASP A 964 -10.00 -9.43 12.11
CA ASP A 964 -9.05 -10.35 12.75
C ASP A 964 -9.12 -11.79 12.22
N CYS A 965 -10.32 -12.31 11.91
CA CYS A 965 -10.46 -13.70 11.47
C CYS A 965 -9.97 -13.91 10.04
N TRP A 966 -10.18 -12.95 9.13
CA TRP A 966 -9.84 -13.09 7.72
C TRP A 966 -8.34 -13.38 7.45
N PRO A 967 -7.36 -12.61 7.98
CA PRO A 967 -5.95 -12.94 7.79
C PRO A 967 -5.56 -14.29 8.43
N LYS A 968 -6.23 -14.71 9.51
CA LYS A 968 -6.00 -16.00 10.16
C LYS A 968 -6.52 -17.16 9.31
N ILE A 969 -7.70 -17.01 8.69
CA ILE A 969 -8.26 -17.96 7.72
C ILE A 969 -7.31 -18.13 6.52
N LEU A 970 -6.84 -17.03 5.93
CA LEU A 970 -5.89 -17.07 4.82
C LEU A 970 -4.56 -17.73 5.21
N HIS A 971 -4.05 -17.47 6.41
CA HIS A 971 -2.84 -18.11 6.92
C HIS A 971 -3.03 -19.61 7.14
N PHE A 972 -4.10 -20.02 7.83
CA PHE A 972 -4.45 -21.42 8.09
C PHE A 972 -4.59 -22.24 6.79
N LEU A 973 -5.34 -21.73 5.81
CA LEU A 973 -5.48 -22.38 4.52
C LEU A 973 -4.15 -22.47 3.75
N ARG A 974 -3.25 -21.48 3.85
CA ARG A 974 -1.90 -21.59 3.23
C ARG A 974 -1.06 -22.66 3.92
N THR A 975 -1.02 -22.65 5.24
CA THR A 975 -0.19 -23.57 6.04
C THR A 975 -0.59 -25.04 5.82
N HIS A 976 -1.89 -25.34 5.70
CA HIS A 976 -2.36 -26.73 5.64
C HIS A 976 -2.73 -27.25 4.24
N LEU A 977 -2.63 -26.42 3.20
CA LEU A 977 -2.84 -26.83 1.80
C LEU A 977 -1.55 -26.83 0.98
N GLN A 978 -0.48 -26.20 1.44
CA GLN A 978 0.84 -26.36 0.82
C GLN A 978 1.30 -27.83 0.95
N GLN A 979 2.15 -28.26 0.02
CA GLN A 979 2.77 -29.57 0.06
C GLN A 979 4.02 -29.49 0.93
N ASP A 980 4.13 -30.37 1.93
CA ASP A 980 5.34 -30.50 2.73
C ASP A 980 6.50 -30.85 1.80
N THR A 981 7.52 -30.01 1.77
CA THR A 981 8.69 -30.15 0.88
C THR A 981 9.85 -30.89 1.55
N GLU A 982 9.65 -31.41 2.77
CA GLU A 982 10.68 -32.07 3.57
C GLU A 982 10.76 -33.61 3.37
N SER A 983 10.01 -34.21 2.45
CA SER A 983 9.95 -35.68 2.28
C SER A 983 10.54 -36.25 0.99
N GLU A 984 11.08 -35.42 0.08
CA GLU A 984 11.70 -35.87 -1.18
C GLU A 984 12.97 -35.06 -1.55
N GLU A 985 14.03 -35.19 -0.74
CA GLU A 985 15.45 -34.98 -1.14
C GLU A 985 16.29 -36.24 -0.86
#